data_AF-A0ABD5PS78-F1
#
_entry.id   AF-A0ABD5PS78-F1
#
_cell.length_a   1.000
_cell.length_b   1.000
_cell.length_c   1.000
_cell.angle_alpha   90.00
_cell.angle_beta   90.00
_cell.angle_gamma   90.00
#
_symmetry.space_group_name_H-M   'P 1'
#
loop_
_entity.id
_entity.type
_entity.pdbx_description
1 polymer ?
#
loop_
_entity_poly.entity_id
_entity_poly.type
_entity_poly.pdbx_seq_one_letter_code
_entity_poly.pdbx_strand_id
1 'polypeptide(L)'
;MSFNSDLHQNLFRLYEHYVGEPDSKKDVYGYWLFILGYIVGFAGVFTFVVGYTIVEGSAKETPIRWGGVAAASGLSLCLFGIGLMLPVRKRGIQASIVGLLISLSGVVLYGILYPDNWRQRGMEVDVEVIAVYTIGIAIIAGVTALVPVLTGRKGMWVEEEGSTEDPPVMTGDALEGAQFAVFRDENGDWTWNVLHLEALAGSEDSAVTRPEAREGIERVKSQISSAGLMELTTSAFRLYEDRDGTWQWALARDDGSIVGTCAGEFDERDGAENSVSFLKDRGPKADVIEIEDAAFTYTEERDQWFWKLVDDERTPLAAGEDGYHTQERAEEAARTFAERYDRARLLDIEHVGVELHEQGDDWTWRFVDSADDVVATCTDAFGSRRDAEEAAEALLPELESAAVTVAGEPTYEHYQSGEEWRWRLVDENEHVVARSPDGVDDHDDSERRAEELQSNARDADVVEIDDAEYEVFPAGHELTFDGDDDLPATADQTVATDGGAAAADGQETTDWQWRLVTDDREIVAGSREPHESTEAAEAAIERVREQASEADLIEFENAAFQVYEADDGEWRWRLIDEDGNVLADSGEEHTSRGEAAEAMMTLKEQAPNAELLEIETAAFELFVNEDDEWGWRLIDEAGKLVAEDPSTHPTRGAARQAMNRLLEHLDSDVRTMDRAIFQPYADDDWHWRFVLPSGETVAVEGEDHPTRDELVDSLDSIREAAAAAQSYTVGDVAVQLYGSTEWRFRLLDRDREEIADSVGSYADREAALAAVDELTGYADEAPIFAIEDAAIRLDDSEGWSWDLVDRDREVIASGVGTTSNKAAVMSDVEEVRQLAPIAGRVDFDVASFELVADEDDEWRWRLIDEDGRTVATGNESHVSNEAARAAIEDVRSLIETASILEIDSVSFELHSAEDEDGWVWRLVDEYGSSMAESTQTYETRTEAREAMNDVKAHAPEGWITFTD
;
A
#
# COMPACT_ATOMS: atom_id res chain seq x y z
N MET A 1 -1.34 -30.50 -27.53
CA MET A 1 -2.66 -31.18 -27.34
C MET A 1 -2.60 -32.68 -27.00
N SER A 2 -1.43 -33.36 -27.07
CA SER A 2 -1.29 -34.82 -26.83
C SER A 2 -1.65 -35.29 -25.40
N PHE A 3 -1.45 -34.46 -24.38
CA PHE A 3 -1.70 -34.85 -22.97
C PHE A 3 -3.15 -35.27 -22.67
N ASN A 4 -4.14 -34.66 -23.35
CA ASN A 4 -5.55 -34.98 -23.14
C ASN A 4 -5.98 -36.27 -23.85
N SER A 5 -5.38 -36.61 -25.01
CA SER A 5 -5.68 -37.86 -25.72
C SER A 5 -5.11 -39.06 -24.98
N ASP A 6 -3.88 -38.94 -24.46
CA ASP A 6 -3.22 -39.99 -23.69
C ASP A 6 -3.94 -40.26 -22.36
N LEU A 7 -4.35 -39.19 -21.66
CA LEU A 7 -5.08 -39.33 -20.41
C LEU A 7 -6.48 -39.93 -20.64
N HIS A 8 -7.14 -39.55 -21.73
CA HIS A 8 -8.41 -40.14 -22.15
C HIS A 8 -8.26 -41.65 -22.45
N GLN A 9 -7.30 -42.02 -23.30
CA GLN A 9 -7.03 -43.42 -23.64
C GLN A 9 -6.64 -44.25 -22.42
N ASN A 10 -5.82 -43.70 -21.52
CA ASN A 10 -5.42 -44.38 -20.29
C ASN A 10 -6.59 -44.60 -19.33
N LEU A 11 -7.49 -43.63 -19.14
CA LEU A 11 -8.66 -43.80 -18.27
C LEU A 11 -9.61 -44.90 -18.76
N PHE A 12 -9.75 -45.05 -20.07
CA PHE A 12 -10.55 -46.11 -20.71
C PHE A 12 -9.87 -47.47 -20.60
N ARG A 13 -8.56 -47.58 -20.90
CA ARG A 13 -7.79 -48.82 -20.70
C ARG A 13 -7.82 -49.28 -19.25
N LEU A 14 -7.68 -48.36 -18.30
CA LEU A 14 -7.68 -48.69 -16.87
C LEU A 14 -9.07 -49.11 -16.41
N TYR A 15 -10.13 -48.49 -16.94
CA TYR A 15 -11.51 -48.92 -16.69
C TYR A 15 -11.78 -50.32 -17.26
N GLU A 16 -11.38 -50.59 -18.50
CA GLU A 16 -11.55 -51.91 -19.13
C GLU A 16 -10.78 -53.00 -18.36
N HIS A 17 -9.57 -52.69 -17.90
CA HIS A 17 -8.73 -53.61 -17.14
C HIS A 17 -9.30 -53.96 -15.75
N TYR A 18 -9.85 -52.97 -15.02
CA TYR A 18 -10.28 -53.16 -13.63
C TYR A 18 -11.80 -53.34 -13.46
N VAL A 19 -12.62 -52.94 -14.44
CA VAL A 19 -14.09 -52.93 -14.36
C VAL A 19 -14.73 -53.78 -15.46
N GLY A 20 -14.32 -53.64 -16.73
CA GLY A 20 -14.82 -54.39 -17.89
C GLY A 20 -15.18 -53.52 -19.11
N GLU A 21 -15.68 -54.13 -20.19
CA GLU A 21 -16.02 -53.43 -21.44
C GLU A 21 -17.09 -52.32 -21.21
N PRO A 22 -16.80 -51.05 -21.53
CA PRO A 22 -17.75 -49.97 -21.33
C PRO A 22 -18.83 -49.96 -22.44
N ASP A 23 -20.10 -49.91 -22.04
CA ASP A 23 -21.24 -49.76 -22.96
C ASP A 23 -21.35 -48.33 -23.54
N SER A 24 -20.74 -47.34 -22.87
CA SER A 24 -20.78 -45.92 -23.26
C SER A 24 -19.63 -45.12 -22.61
N LYS A 25 -19.19 -44.05 -23.28
CA LYS A 25 -18.16 -43.12 -22.75
C LYS A 25 -18.50 -42.57 -21.36
N LYS A 26 -19.79 -42.41 -21.05
CA LYS A 26 -20.25 -41.84 -19.77
C LYS A 26 -19.98 -42.74 -18.56
N ASP A 27 -19.91 -44.05 -18.77
CA ASP A 27 -19.71 -45.02 -17.68
C ASP A 27 -18.29 -44.89 -17.13
N VAL A 28 -17.32 -44.65 -18.01
CA VAL A 28 -15.90 -44.45 -17.66
C VAL A 28 -15.70 -43.13 -16.90
N TYR A 29 -16.22 -42.02 -17.42
CA TYR A 29 -16.10 -40.73 -16.74
C TYR A 29 -16.87 -40.69 -15.41
N GLY A 30 -18.05 -41.31 -15.35
CA GLY A 30 -18.82 -41.43 -14.11
C GLY A 30 -18.05 -42.17 -13.02
N TYR A 31 -17.32 -43.23 -13.39
CA TYR A 31 -16.46 -44.01 -12.49
C TYR A 31 -15.34 -43.20 -11.88
N TRP A 32 -14.53 -42.55 -12.72
CA TRP A 32 -13.40 -41.78 -12.21
C TRP A 32 -13.84 -40.57 -11.37
N LEU A 33 -14.95 -39.94 -11.73
CA LEU A 33 -15.52 -38.83 -10.97
C LEU A 33 -16.05 -39.26 -9.60
N PHE A 34 -16.64 -40.45 -9.51
CA PHE A 34 -17.04 -41.04 -8.24
C PHE A 34 -15.83 -41.34 -7.33
N ILE A 35 -14.76 -41.92 -7.89
CA ILE A 35 -13.53 -42.22 -7.14
C ILE A 35 -12.86 -40.93 -6.64
N LEU A 36 -12.74 -39.91 -7.50
CA LEU A 36 -12.18 -38.62 -7.13
C LEU A 36 -12.99 -37.95 -6.02
N GLY A 37 -14.31 -37.89 -6.17
CA GLY A 37 -15.21 -37.34 -5.17
C GLY A 37 -15.08 -38.06 -3.82
N TYR A 38 -14.89 -39.38 -3.84
CA TYR A 38 -14.74 -40.19 -2.63
C TYR A 38 -13.45 -39.85 -1.89
N ILE A 39 -12.32 -39.73 -2.61
CA ILE A 39 -11.02 -39.38 -2.01
C ILE A 39 -11.07 -37.98 -1.39
N VAL A 40 -11.57 -36.99 -2.14
CA VAL A 40 -11.69 -35.60 -1.68
C VAL A 40 -12.64 -35.50 -0.49
N GLY A 41 -13.79 -36.19 -0.56
CA GLY A 41 -14.77 -36.21 0.52
C GLY A 41 -14.21 -36.85 1.80
N PHE A 42 -13.51 -37.97 1.67
CA PHE A 42 -12.86 -38.65 2.79
C PHE A 42 -11.77 -37.78 3.45
N ALA A 43 -10.91 -37.16 2.65
CA ALA A 43 -9.89 -36.24 3.14
C ALA A 43 -10.51 -35.05 3.87
N GLY A 44 -11.59 -34.47 3.33
CA GLY A 44 -12.31 -33.38 3.98
C GLY A 44 -12.92 -33.76 5.33
N VAL A 45 -13.59 -34.91 5.41
CA VAL A 45 -14.13 -35.43 6.68
C VAL A 45 -13.02 -35.70 7.69
N PHE A 46 -11.89 -36.26 7.25
CA PHE A 46 -10.73 -36.49 8.11
C PHE A 46 -10.20 -35.17 8.69
N THR A 47 -9.97 -34.15 7.85
CA THR A 47 -9.51 -32.83 8.27
C THR A 47 -10.51 -32.15 9.22
N PHE A 48 -11.81 -32.28 8.96
CA PHE A 48 -12.86 -31.77 9.85
C PHE A 48 -12.81 -32.43 11.23
N VAL A 49 -12.69 -33.78 11.28
CA VAL A 49 -12.62 -34.52 12.55
C VAL A 49 -11.35 -34.20 13.33
N VAL A 50 -10.20 -34.11 12.64
CA VAL A 50 -8.92 -33.70 13.25
C VAL A 50 -9.00 -32.28 13.81
N GLY A 51 -9.53 -31.33 13.03
CA GLY A 51 -9.74 -29.95 13.47
C GLY A 51 -10.67 -29.83 14.69
N TYR A 52 -11.70 -30.68 14.77
CA TYR A 52 -12.66 -30.67 15.88
C TYR A 52 -12.13 -31.34 17.17
N THR A 53 -11.21 -32.30 17.05
CA THR A 53 -10.78 -33.16 18.19
C THR A 53 -9.39 -32.85 18.72
N ILE A 54 -8.51 -32.26 17.91
CA ILE A 54 -7.09 -32.07 18.24
C ILE A 54 -6.74 -30.59 18.46
N VAL A 55 -7.40 -29.67 17.75
CA VAL A 55 -7.05 -28.25 17.76
C VAL A 55 -7.93 -27.49 18.75
N GLU A 56 -7.32 -26.81 19.73
CA GLU A 56 -8.01 -26.00 20.74
C GLU A 56 -7.92 -24.50 20.43
N GLY A 57 -8.80 -23.69 21.04
CA GLY A 57 -8.82 -22.23 20.85
C GLY A 57 -9.44 -21.77 19.51
N SER A 58 -9.08 -20.56 19.07
CA SER A 58 -9.52 -19.97 17.78
C SER A 58 -8.92 -20.69 16.56
N ALA A 59 -7.79 -21.39 16.73
CA ALA A 59 -7.12 -22.11 15.64
C ALA A 59 -7.92 -23.29 15.06
N LYS A 60 -8.98 -23.76 15.74
CA LYS A 60 -9.85 -24.84 15.25
C LYS A 60 -10.71 -24.41 14.05
N GLU A 61 -10.90 -23.12 13.84
CA GLU A 61 -11.82 -22.58 12.83
C GLU A 61 -11.30 -22.84 11.40
N THR A 62 -9.99 -22.72 11.17
CA THR A 62 -9.32 -22.97 9.89
C THR A 62 -9.48 -24.41 9.38
N PRO A 63 -9.12 -25.47 10.13
CA PRO A 63 -9.31 -26.84 9.67
C PRO A 63 -10.79 -27.24 9.51
N ILE A 64 -11.71 -26.63 10.28
CA ILE A 64 -13.15 -26.86 10.12
C ILE A 64 -13.68 -26.25 8.81
N ARG A 65 -13.22 -25.04 8.44
CA ARG A 65 -13.56 -24.37 7.19
C ARG A 65 -13.13 -25.22 5.99
N TRP A 66 -11.84 -25.55 5.91
CA TRP A 66 -11.30 -26.32 4.79
C TRP A 66 -11.78 -27.77 4.77
N GLY A 67 -11.93 -28.42 5.93
CA GLY A 67 -12.49 -29.76 6.02
C GLY A 67 -13.96 -29.83 5.56
N GLY A 68 -14.77 -28.83 5.92
CA GLY A 68 -16.16 -28.72 5.47
C GLY A 68 -16.28 -28.50 3.96
N VAL A 69 -15.45 -27.62 3.40
CA VAL A 69 -15.39 -27.37 1.95
C VAL A 69 -15.06 -28.65 1.18
N ALA A 70 -13.98 -29.34 1.56
CA ALA A 70 -13.56 -30.57 0.89
C ALA A 70 -14.60 -31.70 1.03
N ALA A 71 -15.21 -31.87 2.21
CA ALA A 71 -16.23 -32.90 2.44
C ALA A 71 -17.48 -32.68 1.58
N ALA A 72 -17.96 -31.43 1.49
CA ALA A 72 -19.16 -31.08 0.74
C ALA A 72 -18.96 -31.14 -0.79
N SER A 73 -17.80 -30.69 -1.28
CA SER A 73 -17.41 -30.84 -2.69
C SER A 73 -17.30 -32.32 -3.08
N GLY A 74 -16.62 -33.13 -2.25
CA GLY A 74 -16.47 -34.56 -2.50
C GLY A 74 -17.81 -35.30 -2.58
N LEU A 75 -18.75 -35.02 -1.67
CA LEU A 75 -20.09 -35.60 -1.69
C LEU A 75 -20.87 -35.24 -2.97
N SER A 76 -20.79 -33.97 -3.40
CA SER A 76 -21.44 -33.49 -4.62
C SER A 76 -20.92 -34.22 -5.87
N LEU A 77 -19.60 -34.37 -5.97
CA LEU A 77 -18.94 -35.09 -7.08
C LEU A 77 -19.28 -36.58 -7.10
N CYS A 78 -19.31 -37.24 -5.93
CA CYS A 78 -19.73 -38.63 -5.80
C CYS A 78 -21.15 -38.87 -6.35
N LEU A 79 -22.11 -38.05 -5.92
CA LEU A 79 -23.51 -38.19 -6.34
C LEU A 79 -23.70 -37.93 -7.83
N PHE A 80 -22.95 -36.97 -8.38
CA PHE A 80 -22.96 -36.68 -9.80
C PHE A 80 -22.31 -37.82 -10.63
N GLY A 81 -21.18 -38.37 -10.17
CA GLY A 81 -20.52 -39.53 -10.78
C GLY A 81 -21.44 -40.76 -10.85
N ILE A 82 -22.15 -41.07 -9.77
CA ILE A 82 -23.18 -42.13 -9.74
C ILE A 82 -24.30 -41.85 -10.74
N GLY A 83 -24.72 -40.58 -10.86
CA GLY A 83 -25.73 -40.16 -11.83
C GLY A 83 -25.31 -40.37 -13.28
N LEU A 84 -24.02 -40.24 -13.61
CA LEU A 84 -23.47 -40.47 -14.95
C LEU A 84 -23.42 -41.95 -15.34
N MET A 85 -23.25 -42.86 -14.38
CA MET A 85 -23.27 -44.32 -14.60
C MET A 85 -24.68 -44.89 -14.79
N LEU A 86 -25.71 -44.14 -14.36
CA LEU A 86 -27.08 -44.59 -14.55
C LEU A 86 -27.53 -44.29 -15.99
N PRO A 87 -28.46 -45.09 -16.55
CA PRO A 87 -28.99 -44.89 -17.89
C PRO A 87 -29.96 -43.69 -17.93
N VAL A 88 -29.43 -42.48 -17.70
CA VAL A 88 -30.18 -41.23 -17.63
C VAL A 88 -30.20 -40.56 -19.00
N ARG A 89 -31.38 -40.06 -19.40
CA ARG A 89 -31.52 -39.27 -20.63
C ARG A 89 -30.73 -37.97 -20.53
N LYS A 90 -30.34 -37.40 -21.68
CA LYS A 90 -29.58 -36.11 -21.76
C LYS A 90 -30.14 -35.01 -20.83
N ARG A 91 -31.47 -34.87 -20.74
CA ARG A 91 -32.12 -33.88 -19.85
C ARG A 91 -31.89 -34.12 -18.36
N GLY A 92 -31.79 -35.39 -17.95
CA GLY A 92 -31.47 -35.71 -16.55
C GLY A 92 -30.01 -35.41 -16.22
N ILE A 93 -29.09 -35.62 -17.17
CA ILE A 93 -27.68 -35.21 -17.00
C ILE A 93 -27.57 -33.68 -16.86
N GLN A 94 -28.26 -32.91 -17.70
CA GLN A 94 -28.31 -31.45 -17.59
C GLN A 94 -28.86 -30.99 -16.23
N ALA A 95 -29.93 -31.63 -15.74
CA ALA A 95 -30.47 -31.35 -14.40
C ALA A 95 -29.45 -31.67 -13.29
N SER A 96 -28.72 -32.78 -13.39
CA SER A 96 -27.65 -33.12 -12.44
C SER A 96 -26.46 -32.15 -12.49
N ILE A 97 -26.11 -31.60 -13.66
CA ILE A 97 -25.09 -30.55 -13.79
C ILE A 97 -25.56 -29.27 -13.08
N VAL A 98 -26.80 -28.84 -13.30
CA VAL A 98 -27.38 -27.69 -12.59
C VAL A 98 -27.38 -27.91 -11.08
N GLY A 99 -27.75 -29.12 -10.63
CA GLY A 99 -27.68 -29.49 -9.22
C GLY A 99 -26.26 -29.42 -8.64
N LEU A 100 -25.25 -29.88 -9.40
CA LEU A 100 -23.84 -29.81 -9.02
C LEU A 100 -23.34 -28.37 -8.91
N LEU A 101 -23.69 -27.50 -9.86
CA LEU A 101 -23.32 -26.09 -9.81
C LEU A 101 -23.93 -25.40 -8.59
N ILE A 102 -25.22 -25.63 -8.32
CA ILE A 102 -25.91 -25.08 -7.15
C ILE A 102 -25.27 -25.57 -5.84
N SER A 103 -24.90 -26.86 -5.75
CA SER A 103 -24.26 -27.38 -4.55
C SER A 103 -22.87 -26.78 -4.36
N LEU A 104 -22.04 -26.71 -5.41
CA LEU A 104 -20.71 -26.09 -5.34
C LEU A 104 -20.77 -24.60 -4.99
N SER A 105 -21.75 -23.83 -5.50
CA SER A 105 -21.98 -22.45 -5.06
C SER A 105 -22.28 -22.37 -3.57
N GLY A 106 -23.08 -23.29 -3.02
CA GLY A 106 -23.30 -23.40 -1.57
C GLY A 106 -22.03 -23.69 -0.79
N VAL A 107 -21.11 -24.51 -1.34
CA VAL A 107 -19.81 -24.79 -0.74
C VAL A 107 -18.90 -23.57 -0.73
N VAL A 108 -18.85 -22.80 -1.81
CA VAL A 108 -18.07 -21.54 -1.89
C VAL A 108 -18.60 -20.52 -0.89
N LEU A 109 -19.92 -20.35 -0.80
CA LEU A 109 -20.54 -19.46 0.19
C LEU A 109 -20.20 -19.87 1.64
N TYR A 110 -20.24 -21.16 1.95
CA TYR A 110 -19.75 -21.68 3.23
C TYR A 110 -18.27 -21.35 3.45
N GLY A 111 -17.46 -21.57 2.42
CA GLY A 111 -16.04 -21.28 2.43
C GLY A 111 -15.70 -19.79 2.59
N ILE A 112 -16.58 -18.83 2.32
CA ILE A 112 -16.34 -17.39 2.49
C ILE A 112 -16.91 -16.88 3.83
N LEU A 113 -18.12 -17.31 4.17
CA LEU A 113 -18.91 -16.73 5.27
C LEU A 113 -18.62 -17.38 6.64
N TYR A 114 -18.02 -18.57 6.66
CA TYR A 114 -17.58 -19.23 7.89
C TYR A 114 -16.14 -18.81 8.23
N PRO A 115 -15.83 -18.42 9.49
CA PRO A 115 -16.65 -18.54 10.70
C PRO A 115 -17.44 -17.27 11.09
N ASP A 116 -17.17 -16.11 10.50
CA ASP A 116 -17.56 -14.80 11.05
C ASP A 116 -19.07 -14.51 11.01
N ASN A 117 -19.79 -15.05 10.03
CA ASN A 117 -21.24 -14.84 9.86
C ASN A 117 -22.07 -16.10 10.19
N TRP A 118 -21.53 -16.97 11.04
CA TRP A 118 -22.11 -18.27 11.40
C TRP A 118 -22.60 -18.26 12.86
N ARG A 119 -23.80 -18.80 13.14
CA ARG A 119 -24.50 -18.87 14.46
C ARG A 119 -23.84 -18.20 15.67
N GLN A 120 -24.52 -17.21 16.23
CA GLN A 120 -24.08 -16.38 17.37
C GLN A 120 -22.88 -15.46 17.05
N ARG A 121 -22.54 -15.30 15.77
CA ARG A 121 -21.64 -14.26 15.24
C ARG A 121 -22.23 -13.71 13.91
N GLY A 122 -22.15 -12.39 13.73
CA GLY A 122 -22.50 -11.72 12.47
C GLY A 122 -23.99 -11.77 12.06
N MET A 123 -24.24 -11.85 10.75
CA MET A 123 -25.59 -11.76 10.14
C MET A 123 -26.44 -13.05 10.21
N GLU A 124 -25.98 -14.11 10.87
CA GLU A 124 -26.72 -15.40 11.05
C GLU A 124 -27.22 -16.05 9.74
N VAL A 125 -26.37 -16.10 8.71
CA VAL A 125 -26.72 -16.62 7.36
C VAL A 125 -26.53 -18.14 7.19
N ASP A 126 -26.39 -18.89 8.30
CA ASP A 126 -26.07 -20.32 8.25
C ASP A 126 -27.19 -21.16 7.60
N VAL A 127 -28.44 -20.74 7.75
CA VAL A 127 -29.60 -21.45 7.21
C VAL A 127 -29.67 -21.30 5.68
N GLU A 128 -29.42 -20.11 5.16
CA GLU A 128 -29.44 -19.79 3.74
C GLU A 128 -28.35 -20.57 2.98
N VAL A 129 -27.13 -20.57 3.51
CA VAL A 129 -25.98 -21.28 2.91
C VAL A 129 -26.25 -22.79 2.87
N ILE A 130 -26.72 -23.37 3.97
CA ILE A 130 -27.07 -24.81 4.03
C ILE A 130 -28.24 -25.13 3.09
N ALA A 131 -29.22 -24.23 2.96
CA ALA A 131 -30.36 -24.43 2.06
C ALA A 131 -29.94 -24.49 0.59
N VAL A 132 -29.07 -23.59 0.13
CA VAL A 132 -28.54 -23.60 -1.25
C VAL A 132 -27.84 -24.92 -1.55
N TYR A 133 -26.92 -25.33 -0.68
CA TYR A 133 -26.21 -26.61 -0.83
C TYR A 133 -27.18 -27.80 -0.87
N THR A 134 -28.16 -27.83 0.04
CA THR A 134 -29.15 -28.90 0.14
C THR A 134 -30.05 -28.98 -1.10
N ILE A 135 -30.43 -27.84 -1.70
CA ILE A 135 -31.20 -27.78 -2.94
C ILE A 135 -30.40 -28.42 -4.09
N GLY A 136 -29.12 -28.07 -4.23
CA GLY A 136 -28.25 -28.66 -5.25
C GLY A 136 -28.15 -30.18 -5.13
N ILE A 137 -27.86 -30.66 -3.91
CA ILE A 137 -27.81 -32.10 -3.61
C ILE A 137 -29.16 -32.79 -3.85
N ALA A 138 -30.28 -32.16 -3.49
CA ALA A 138 -31.61 -32.71 -3.71
C ALA A 138 -31.96 -32.85 -5.20
N ILE A 139 -31.46 -31.96 -6.06
CA ILE A 139 -31.62 -32.07 -7.52
C ILE A 139 -30.81 -33.27 -8.03
N ILE A 140 -29.53 -33.39 -7.67
CA ILE A 140 -28.67 -34.51 -8.11
C ILE A 140 -29.23 -35.85 -7.61
N ALA A 141 -29.51 -35.95 -6.31
CA ALA A 141 -30.07 -37.14 -5.69
C ALA A 141 -31.48 -37.45 -6.21
N GLY A 142 -32.28 -36.41 -6.51
CA GLY A 142 -33.59 -36.54 -7.12
C GLY A 142 -33.52 -37.17 -8.51
N VAL A 143 -32.59 -36.75 -9.36
CA VAL A 143 -32.38 -37.38 -10.67
C VAL A 143 -31.97 -38.85 -10.49
N THR A 144 -31.00 -39.13 -9.62
CA THR A 144 -30.51 -40.49 -9.34
C THR A 144 -31.62 -41.41 -8.76
N ALA A 145 -32.46 -40.92 -7.85
CA ALA A 145 -33.52 -41.68 -7.19
C ALA A 145 -34.80 -41.83 -8.05
N LEU A 146 -35.06 -40.90 -8.98
CA LEU A 146 -36.24 -40.93 -9.85
C LEU A 146 -36.03 -41.83 -11.08
N VAL A 147 -34.78 -42.18 -11.42
CA VAL A 147 -34.42 -43.06 -12.55
C VAL A 147 -35.12 -44.43 -12.48
N PRO A 148 -35.10 -45.18 -11.36
CA PRO A 148 -35.83 -46.45 -11.24
C PRO A 148 -37.37 -46.30 -11.36
N VAL A 149 -37.91 -45.14 -10.99
CA VAL A 149 -39.37 -44.86 -10.99
C VAL A 149 -39.87 -44.44 -12.38
N LEU A 150 -39.09 -43.64 -13.11
CA LEU A 150 -39.42 -43.15 -14.46
C LEU A 150 -39.16 -44.18 -15.56
N THR A 151 -38.18 -45.08 -15.39
CA THR A 151 -37.84 -46.10 -16.38
C THR A 151 -38.70 -47.37 -16.27
N GLY A 152 -39.47 -47.54 -15.19
CA GLY A 152 -40.61 -48.45 -15.15
C GLY A 152 -40.32 -49.88 -15.62
N ARG A 153 -39.26 -50.53 -15.11
CA ARG A 153 -39.13 -51.99 -15.15
C ARG A 153 -38.26 -52.51 -14.00
N LYS A 154 -38.86 -53.36 -13.15
CA LYS A 154 -38.25 -54.07 -12.01
C LYS A 154 -37.38 -55.25 -12.46
N GLY A 155 -36.29 -55.51 -11.72
CA GLY A 155 -35.56 -56.78 -11.60
C GLY A 155 -34.61 -57.05 -12.77
N MET A 156 -33.28 -57.06 -12.63
CA MET A 156 -32.45 -57.96 -11.81
C MET A 156 -32.95 -59.43 -11.88
N TRP A 157 -32.09 -60.29 -12.45
CA TRP A 157 -32.14 -61.76 -12.62
C TRP A 157 -32.77 -62.31 -13.93
N VAL A 158 -31.94 -62.45 -14.97
CA VAL A 158 -31.99 -63.44 -16.09
C VAL A 158 -30.53 -63.91 -16.22
N GLU A 159 -30.16 -64.98 -15.53
CA GLU A 159 -30.04 -66.36 -16.06
C GLU A 159 -28.69 -66.61 -16.75
N GLU A 160 -27.82 -67.34 -16.06
CA GLU A 160 -26.83 -68.21 -16.72
C GLU A 160 -27.57 -69.11 -17.72
N GLU A 161 -27.26 -69.01 -19.01
CA GLU A 161 -27.12 -70.18 -19.88
C GLU A 161 -26.53 -69.77 -21.23
N GLY A 162 -25.49 -70.49 -21.65
CA GLY A 162 -24.88 -70.32 -22.96
C GLY A 162 -25.82 -70.72 -24.10
N SER A 163 -25.68 -70.03 -25.21
CA SER A 163 -26.04 -70.58 -26.52
C SER A 163 -25.14 -69.97 -27.57
N THR A 164 -24.18 -70.76 -28.04
CA THR A 164 -23.67 -70.71 -29.41
C THR A 164 -24.85 -70.70 -30.38
N GLU A 165 -25.12 -69.56 -31.00
CA GLU A 165 -25.80 -69.52 -32.29
C GLU A 165 -24.73 -69.35 -33.36
N ASP A 166 -24.25 -70.49 -33.87
CA ASP A 166 -23.66 -70.57 -35.21
C ASP A 166 -24.65 -69.96 -36.21
N PRO A 167 -24.21 -69.08 -37.14
CA PRO A 167 -25.05 -68.68 -38.25
C PRO A 167 -25.37 -69.91 -39.13
N PRO A 168 -26.59 -70.01 -39.68
CA PRO A 168 -26.94 -71.11 -40.56
C PRO A 168 -26.07 -71.07 -41.81
N VAL A 169 -25.43 -72.21 -42.11
CA VAL A 169 -24.80 -72.50 -43.41
C VAL A 169 -25.79 -72.16 -44.53
N MET A 170 -25.52 -71.09 -45.27
CA MET A 170 -26.16 -70.79 -46.55
C MET A 170 -25.19 -71.17 -47.67
N THR A 171 -25.60 -72.22 -48.37
CA THR A 171 -25.07 -72.77 -49.62
C THR A 171 -25.13 -71.78 -50.78
N GLY A 172 -24.04 -71.72 -51.57
CA GLY A 172 -24.00 -71.62 -53.04
C GLY A 172 -24.81 -70.52 -53.76
N ASP A 173 -24.07 -69.72 -54.53
CA ASP A 173 -24.50 -68.77 -55.59
C ASP A 173 -24.80 -67.32 -55.17
N ALA A 174 -23.73 -66.57 -54.84
CA ALA A 174 -23.52 -65.17 -55.21
C ALA A 174 -22.05 -64.81 -54.98
N LEU A 175 -21.22 -64.98 -56.01
CA LEU A 175 -19.87 -64.39 -56.11
C LEU A 175 -20.05 -62.95 -56.61
N GLU A 176 -19.22 -62.02 -56.09
CA GLU A 176 -19.18 -60.56 -56.31
C GLU A 176 -19.78 -59.75 -55.15
N GLY A 177 -18.97 -59.50 -54.11
CA GLY A 177 -19.30 -58.55 -53.04
C GLY A 177 -18.08 -58.27 -52.15
N ALA A 178 -17.64 -57.01 -52.10
CA ALA A 178 -16.50 -56.59 -51.28
C ALA A 178 -16.81 -56.69 -49.77
N GLN A 179 -15.89 -57.19 -48.96
CA GLN A 179 -16.09 -57.44 -47.53
C GLN A 179 -15.29 -56.46 -46.67
N PHE A 180 -15.89 -55.78 -45.70
CA PHE A 180 -15.13 -54.98 -44.73
C PHE A 180 -14.68 -55.87 -43.58
N ALA A 181 -13.37 -56.03 -43.40
CA ALA A 181 -12.75 -56.76 -42.29
C ALA A 181 -12.18 -55.76 -41.28
N VAL A 182 -12.70 -55.79 -40.05
CA VAL A 182 -12.24 -54.97 -38.94
C VAL A 182 -11.36 -55.82 -38.02
N PHE A 183 -10.17 -55.35 -37.67
CA PHE A 183 -9.16 -56.05 -36.87
C PHE A 183 -8.50 -55.12 -35.85
N ARG A 184 -7.81 -55.68 -34.85
CA ARG A 184 -7.02 -54.90 -33.88
C ARG A 184 -5.58 -54.69 -34.39
N ASP A 185 -5.07 -53.47 -34.26
CA ASP A 185 -3.66 -53.15 -34.53
C ASP A 185 -2.74 -53.54 -33.34
N GLU A 186 -1.44 -53.26 -33.46
CA GLU A 186 -0.43 -53.59 -32.45
C GLU A 186 -0.63 -52.84 -31.12
N ASN A 187 -1.40 -51.74 -31.13
CA ASN A 187 -1.73 -50.91 -29.97
C ASN A 187 -3.06 -51.32 -29.32
N GLY A 188 -3.80 -52.24 -29.94
CA GLY A 188 -5.09 -52.75 -29.48
C GLY A 188 -6.29 -51.96 -29.97
N ASP A 189 -6.09 -51.00 -30.89
CA ASP A 189 -7.14 -50.16 -31.47
C ASP A 189 -7.76 -50.83 -32.72
N TRP A 190 -9.03 -50.53 -33.03
CA TRP A 190 -9.73 -51.16 -34.16
C TRP A 190 -9.46 -50.42 -35.48
N THR A 191 -9.03 -51.14 -36.51
CA THR A 191 -8.83 -50.66 -37.90
C THR A 191 -9.58 -51.54 -38.90
N TRP A 192 -9.80 -51.09 -40.15
CA TRP A 192 -10.57 -51.84 -41.16
C TRP A 192 -9.96 -51.85 -42.56
N ASN A 193 -10.16 -52.96 -43.27
CA ASN A 193 -9.76 -53.19 -44.67
C ASN A 193 -10.95 -53.65 -45.52
N VAL A 194 -10.98 -53.34 -46.81
CA VAL A 194 -11.94 -53.93 -47.77
C VAL A 194 -11.30 -55.12 -48.48
N LEU A 195 -11.89 -56.31 -48.38
CA LEU A 195 -11.41 -57.58 -48.91
C LEU A 195 -12.28 -58.09 -50.08
N HIS A 196 -11.64 -58.33 -51.23
CA HIS A 196 -12.12 -59.28 -52.24
C HIS A 196 -10.94 -59.84 -53.06
N LEU A 197 -10.14 -60.78 -52.50
CA LEU A 197 -8.82 -61.18 -53.06
C LEU A 197 -7.94 -59.94 -53.34
N GLU A 198 -7.06 -59.65 -52.37
CA GLU A 198 -6.23 -58.43 -52.23
C GLU A 198 -7.00 -57.26 -51.58
N ALA A 199 -6.37 -56.63 -50.59
CA ALA A 199 -6.88 -55.42 -49.95
C ALA A 199 -6.70 -54.27 -50.94
N LEU A 200 -7.75 -53.48 -51.18
CA LEU A 200 -7.71 -52.35 -52.11
C LEU A 200 -7.59 -51.00 -51.40
N ALA A 201 -8.07 -50.91 -50.15
CA ALA A 201 -8.15 -49.67 -49.38
C ALA A 201 -8.11 -49.92 -47.87
N GLY A 202 -7.46 -49.03 -47.14
CA GLY A 202 -7.39 -49.01 -45.67
C GLY A 202 -7.92 -47.70 -45.11
N SER A 203 -8.33 -47.71 -43.84
CA SER A 203 -8.71 -46.49 -43.10
C SER A 203 -7.49 -45.70 -42.67
N GLU A 204 -7.50 -44.39 -42.83
CA GLU A 204 -6.48 -43.54 -42.20
C GLU A 204 -6.65 -43.49 -40.67
N ASP A 205 -7.88 -43.33 -40.18
CA ASP A 205 -8.16 -43.25 -38.74
C ASP A 205 -8.44 -44.61 -38.10
N SER A 206 -7.86 -44.86 -36.92
CA SER A 206 -8.23 -45.97 -36.03
C SER A 206 -9.37 -45.57 -35.08
N ALA A 207 -10.18 -46.54 -34.66
CA ALA A 207 -11.29 -46.33 -33.75
C ALA A 207 -11.12 -47.11 -32.45
N VAL A 208 -11.19 -46.41 -31.32
CA VAL A 208 -11.00 -47.00 -29.99
C VAL A 208 -12.14 -47.95 -29.63
N THR A 209 -13.36 -47.65 -30.11
CA THR A 209 -14.54 -48.45 -29.82
C THR A 209 -15.20 -49.03 -31.07
N ARG A 210 -15.76 -50.23 -30.92
CA ARG A 210 -16.49 -50.92 -31.99
C ARG A 210 -17.65 -50.08 -32.60
N PRO A 211 -18.43 -49.31 -31.82
CA PRO A 211 -19.45 -48.41 -32.37
C PRO A 211 -18.86 -47.30 -33.26
N GLU A 212 -17.73 -46.71 -32.88
CA GLU A 212 -17.04 -45.67 -33.67
C GLU A 212 -16.48 -46.24 -34.98
N ALA A 213 -15.87 -47.42 -34.94
CA ALA A 213 -15.41 -48.12 -36.14
C ALA A 213 -16.56 -48.37 -37.12
N ARG A 214 -17.72 -48.78 -36.60
CA ARG A 214 -18.94 -49.00 -37.40
C ARG A 214 -19.44 -47.69 -38.02
N GLU A 215 -19.45 -46.60 -37.26
CA GLU A 215 -19.87 -45.29 -37.74
C GLU A 215 -18.96 -44.76 -38.86
N GLY A 216 -17.64 -44.96 -38.75
CA GLY A 216 -16.67 -44.63 -39.80
C GLY A 216 -16.91 -45.40 -41.10
N ILE A 217 -17.15 -46.71 -41.02
CA ILE A 217 -17.43 -47.56 -42.20
C ILE A 217 -18.73 -47.13 -42.90
N GLU A 218 -19.80 -46.86 -42.15
CA GLU A 218 -21.08 -46.42 -42.73
C GLU A 218 -20.95 -45.05 -43.40
N ARG A 219 -20.08 -44.16 -42.87
CA ARG A 219 -19.76 -42.86 -43.47
C ARG A 219 -19.10 -43.03 -44.85
N VAL A 220 -18.03 -43.83 -44.92
CA VAL A 220 -17.34 -44.14 -46.19
C VAL A 220 -18.30 -44.76 -47.21
N LYS A 221 -19.10 -45.76 -46.81
CA LYS A 221 -20.10 -46.38 -47.71
C LYS A 221 -21.10 -45.39 -48.27
N SER A 222 -21.59 -44.48 -47.43
CA SER A 222 -22.58 -43.48 -47.84
C SER A 222 -22.00 -42.46 -48.83
N GLN A 223 -20.70 -42.16 -48.73
CA GLN A 223 -20.06 -41.06 -49.47
C GLN A 223 -19.32 -41.51 -50.74
N ILE A 224 -18.83 -42.75 -50.78
CA ILE A 224 -18.01 -43.25 -51.89
C ILE A 224 -18.77 -43.37 -53.22
N SER A 225 -20.09 -43.63 -53.14
CA SER A 225 -20.96 -43.73 -54.32
C SER A 225 -21.06 -42.41 -55.09
N SER A 226 -21.02 -41.28 -54.36
CA SER A 226 -21.09 -39.92 -54.92
C SER A 226 -19.73 -39.34 -55.25
N ALA A 227 -18.63 -40.02 -54.94
CA ALA A 227 -17.30 -39.41 -54.99
C ALA A 227 -16.86 -39.01 -56.42
N GLY A 228 -16.41 -37.78 -56.61
CA GLY A 228 -15.78 -37.28 -57.83
C GLY A 228 -14.42 -37.91 -58.11
N LEU A 229 -13.84 -37.64 -59.28
CA LEU A 229 -12.48 -38.07 -59.64
C LEU A 229 -11.64 -36.83 -59.92
N MET A 230 -10.60 -36.62 -59.13
CA MET A 230 -9.66 -35.51 -59.20
C MET A 230 -8.24 -36.04 -59.39
N GLU A 231 -7.48 -35.43 -60.30
CA GLU A 231 -6.10 -35.84 -60.59
C GLU A 231 -5.14 -34.69 -60.27
N LEU A 232 -4.17 -34.97 -59.41
CA LEU A 232 -3.08 -34.04 -59.09
C LEU A 232 -1.91 -34.35 -60.02
N THR A 233 -1.79 -33.60 -61.12
CA THR A 233 -0.66 -33.75 -62.06
C THR A 233 0.47 -32.75 -61.81
N THR A 234 0.24 -31.80 -60.92
CA THR A 234 1.15 -30.73 -60.50
C THR A 234 0.71 -30.25 -59.12
N SER A 235 1.50 -29.39 -58.48
CA SER A 235 1.14 -28.78 -57.20
C SER A 235 -0.20 -28.03 -57.30
N ALA A 236 -0.96 -27.97 -56.20
CA ALA A 236 -2.25 -27.32 -56.20
C ALA A 236 -2.62 -26.73 -54.84
N PHE A 237 -3.24 -25.56 -54.87
CA PHE A 237 -4.03 -25.03 -53.77
C PHE A 237 -5.39 -25.70 -53.79
N ARG A 238 -5.70 -26.49 -52.76
CA ARG A 238 -7.01 -27.12 -52.55
C ARG A 238 -7.84 -26.20 -51.67
N LEU A 239 -8.95 -25.68 -52.17
CA LEU A 239 -9.93 -24.90 -51.42
C LEU A 239 -11.09 -25.81 -51.03
N TYR A 240 -11.48 -25.80 -49.77
CA TYR A 240 -12.59 -26.61 -49.25
C TYR A 240 -13.34 -25.83 -48.16
N GLU A 241 -14.62 -26.16 -47.99
CA GLU A 241 -15.46 -25.65 -46.89
C GLU A 241 -15.36 -26.65 -45.73
N ASP A 242 -15.00 -26.20 -44.54
CA ASP A 242 -14.99 -26.99 -43.31
C ASP A 242 -16.41 -27.13 -42.74
N ARG A 243 -16.60 -28.03 -41.76
CA ARG A 243 -17.90 -28.43 -41.19
C ARG A 243 -18.69 -27.29 -40.57
N ASP A 244 -18.00 -26.22 -40.18
CA ASP A 244 -18.59 -25.03 -39.58
C ASP A 244 -18.98 -23.95 -40.63
N GLY A 245 -18.79 -24.25 -41.93
CA GLY A 245 -19.16 -23.39 -43.06
C GLY A 245 -18.09 -22.37 -43.44
N THR A 246 -16.91 -22.46 -42.84
CA THR A 246 -15.75 -21.62 -43.14
C THR A 246 -14.91 -22.27 -44.22
N TRP A 247 -14.29 -21.46 -45.07
CA TRP A 247 -13.42 -21.88 -46.15
C TRP A 247 -11.97 -21.91 -45.69
N GLN A 248 -11.24 -22.91 -46.15
CA GLN A 248 -9.81 -23.10 -45.89
C GLN A 248 -9.09 -23.46 -47.19
N TRP A 249 -7.77 -23.34 -47.21
CA TRP A 249 -6.97 -23.84 -48.31
C TRP A 249 -5.70 -24.58 -47.83
N ALA A 250 -5.28 -25.58 -48.61
CA ALA A 250 -4.02 -26.31 -48.40
C ALA A 250 -3.21 -26.37 -49.71
N LEU A 251 -1.92 -26.06 -49.63
CA LEU A 251 -0.97 -26.22 -50.73
C LEU A 251 -0.43 -27.65 -50.72
N ALA A 252 -0.78 -28.41 -51.75
CA ALA A 252 -0.32 -29.77 -51.95
C ALA A 252 0.71 -29.88 -53.07
N ARG A 253 1.66 -30.82 -52.93
CA ARG A 253 2.52 -31.29 -54.02
C ARG A 253 1.75 -32.20 -54.98
N ASP A 254 2.41 -32.60 -56.07
CA ASP A 254 1.89 -33.58 -57.04
C ASP A 254 1.84 -35.02 -56.52
N ASP A 255 2.58 -35.32 -55.44
CA ASP A 255 2.51 -36.57 -54.68
C ASP A 255 1.40 -36.58 -53.61
N GLY A 256 0.60 -35.51 -53.50
CA GLY A 256 -0.50 -35.42 -52.55
C GLY A 256 -0.12 -34.88 -51.16
N SER A 257 1.17 -34.78 -50.82
CA SER A 257 1.64 -34.25 -49.53
C SER A 257 1.29 -32.77 -49.36
N ILE A 258 0.93 -32.37 -48.14
CA ILE A 258 0.59 -30.99 -47.79
C ILE A 258 1.84 -30.26 -47.29
N VAL A 259 2.20 -29.17 -47.96
CA VAL A 259 3.40 -28.38 -47.66
C VAL A 259 3.07 -27.18 -46.79
N GLY A 260 1.89 -26.60 -46.98
CA GLY A 260 1.42 -25.50 -46.15
C GLY A 260 -0.08 -25.31 -46.21
N THR A 261 -0.62 -24.70 -45.17
CA THR A 261 -2.06 -24.44 -45.01
C THR A 261 -2.30 -22.96 -44.73
N CYS A 262 -3.53 -22.51 -44.93
CA CYS A 262 -3.94 -21.18 -44.48
C CYS A 262 -3.84 -21.08 -42.96
N ALA A 263 -3.35 -19.94 -42.47
CA ALA A 263 -3.24 -19.70 -41.03
C ALA A 263 -4.57 -19.34 -40.36
N GLY A 264 -5.61 -19.03 -41.15
CA GLY A 264 -6.94 -18.67 -40.66
C GLY A 264 -8.05 -19.20 -41.56
N GLU A 265 -9.27 -19.09 -41.06
CA GLU A 265 -10.50 -19.50 -41.73
C GLU A 265 -11.17 -18.31 -42.43
N PHE A 266 -11.88 -18.55 -43.53
CA PHE A 266 -12.53 -17.52 -44.31
C PHE A 266 -14.05 -17.72 -44.32
N ASP A 267 -14.85 -16.72 -43.97
CA ASP A 267 -16.33 -16.85 -43.98
C ASP A 267 -16.90 -17.16 -45.37
N GLU A 268 -16.19 -16.73 -46.42
CA GLU A 268 -16.60 -16.87 -47.81
C GLU A 268 -15.44 -17.40 -48.64
N ARG A 269 -15.78 -18.22 -49.65
CA ARG A 269 -14.87 -18.72 -50.68
C ARG A 269 -13.94 -17.64 -51.23
N ASP A 270 -14.49 -16.47 -51.55
CA ASP A 270 -13.73 -15.36 -52.12
C ASP A 270 -12.59 -14.92 -51.19
N GLY A 271 -12.75 -15.06 -49.86
CA GLY A 271 -11.69 -14.82 -48.88
C GLY A 271 -10.52 -15.79 -49.02
N ALA A 272 -10.81 -17.10 -49.13
CA ALA A 272 -9.78 -18.13 -49.34
C ALA A 272 -9.07 -17.96 -50.69
N GLU A 273 -9.82 -17.66 -51.77
CA GLU A 273 -9.25 -17.41 -53.10
C GLU A 273 -8.38 -16.15 -53.14
N ASN A 274 -8.78 -15.09 -52.42
CA ASN A 274 -7.97 -13.88 -52.26
C ASN A 274 -6.67 -14.15 -51.48
N SER A 275 -6.73 -14.96 -50.42
CA SER A 275 -5.55 -15.39 -49.65
C SER A 275 -4.56 -16.17 -50.53
N VAL A 276 -5.05 -17.13 -51.32
CA VAL A 276 -4.22 -17.85 -52.31
C VAL A 276 -3.65 -16.89 -53.35
N SER A 277 -4.45 -15.95 -53.85
CA SER A 277 -4.00 -14.96 -54.84
C SER A 277 -2.89 -14.05 -54.30
N PHE A 278 -3.01 -13.62 -53.03
CA PHE A 278 -1.96 -12.89 -52.32
C PHE A 278 -0.67 -13.70 -52.26
N LEU A 279 -0.77 -14.97 -51.84
CA LEU A 279 0.37 -15.86 -51.71
C LEU A 279 1.05 -16.12 -53.06
N LYS A 280 0.28 -16.26 -54.15
CA LYS A 280 0.83 -16.42 -55.52
C LYS A 280 1.52 -15.16 -56.06
N ASP A 281 1.09 -13.97 -55.67
CA ASP A 281 1.71 -12.71 -56.13
C ASP A 281 2.96 -12.32 -55.33
N ARG A 282 2.89 -12.51 -54.00
CA ARG A 282 3.90 -12.05 -53.04
C ARG A 282 4.84 -13.15 -52.54
N GLY A 283 4.33 -14.36 -52.29
CA GLY A 283 5.10 -15.48 -51.73
C GLY A 283 6.43 -15.76 -52.46
N PRO A 284 6.47 -15.86 -53.80
CA PRO A 284 7.72 -16.10 -54.52
C PRO A 284 8.79 -15.01 -54.35
N LYS A 285 8.41 -13.81 -53.92
CA LYS A 285 9.29 -12.64 -53.73
C LYS A 285 9.47 -12.27 -52.26
N ALA A 286 8.83 -12.98 -51.34
CA ALA A 286 8.81 -12.65 -49.92
C ALA A 286 10.20 -12.87 -49.31
N ASP A 287 10.69 -11.92 -48.52
CA ASP A 287 11.98 -12.03 -47.85
C ASP A 287 11.96 -13.09 -46.75
N VAL A 288 13.11 -13.56 -46.28
CA VAL A 288 13.18 -14.53 -45.17
C VAL A 288 13.73 -13.83 -43.93
N ILE A 289 12.91 -13.72 -42.89
CA ILE A 289 13.23 -13.11 -41.61
C ILE A 289 13.35 -14.17 -40.50
N GLU A 290 14.07 -13.82 -39.44
CA GLU A 290 14.35 -14.70 -38.29
C GLU A 290 14.45 -13.83 -37.04
N ILE A 291 13.72 -14.22 -35.99
CA ILE A 291 13.80 -13.62 -34.65
C ILE A 291 14.43 -14.71 -33.78
N GLU A 292 15.72 -14.55 -33.43
CA GLU A 292 16.44 -15.54 -32.61
C GLU A 292 16.02 -15.46 -31.14
N ASP A 293 15.95 -14.24 -30.57
CA ASP A 293 15.57 -14.00 -29.18
C ASP A 293 14.50 -12.90 -29.08
N ALA A 294 14.78 -11.73 -29.68
CA ALA A 294 13.86 -10.61 -29.72
C ALA A 294 14.13 -9.71 -30.92
N ALA A 295 13.13 -8.92 -31.32
CA ALA A 295 13.26 -7.96 -32.39
C ALA A 295 12.47 -6.67 -32.13
N PHE A 296 13.02 -5.55 -32.60
CA PHE A 296 12.27 -4.33 -32.79
C PHE A 296 11.53 -4.37 -34.13
N THR A 297 10.24 -4.08 -34.04
CA THR A 297 9.29 -4.06 -35.14
C THR A 297 8.75 -2.63 -35.30
N TYR A 298 8.49 -2.22 -36.54
CA TYR A 298 8.09 -0.85 -36.86
C TYR A 298 6.78 -0.84 -37.62
N THR A 299 5.80 -0.07 -37.16
CA THR A 299 4.46 0.01 -37.77
C THR A 299 4.11 1.46 -38.06
N GLU A 300 3.59 1.71 -39.26
CA GLU A 300 3.07 3.03 -39.64
C GLU A 300 1.56 3.13 -39.34
N GLU A 301 1.19 4.02 -38.43
CA GLU A 301 -0.19 4.36 -38.10
C GLU A 301 -0.42 5.86 -38.31
N ARG A 302 -1.40 6.22 -39.16
CA ARG A 302 -1.79 7.64 -39.41
C ARG A 302 -0.62 8.57 -39.78
N ASP A 303 0.26 8.12 -40.68
CA ASP A 303 1.46 8.85 -41.12
C ASP A 303 2.52 9.05 -40.00
N GLN A 304 2.48 8.23 -38.94
CA GLN A 304 3.47 8.18 -37.87
C GLN A 304 3.97 6.75 -37.67
N TRP A 305 5.25 6.61 -37.37
CA TRP A 305 5.94 5.35 -37.15
C TRP A 305 6.07 5.10 -35.66
N PHE A 306 5.68 3.91 -35.23
CA PHE A 306 5.82 3.42 -33.86
C PHE A 306 6.74 2.21 -33.85
N TRP A 307 7.45 2.01 -32.74
CA TRP A 307 8.28 0.83 -32.54
C TRP A 307 7.70 -0.06 -31.43
N LYS A 308 7.85 -1.38 -31.57
CA LYS A 308 7.52 -2.38 -30.54
C LYS A 308 8.64 -3.39 -30.43
N LEU A 309 9.03 -3.72 -29.21
CA LEU A 309 9.89 -4.86 -28.90
C LEU A 309 9.02 -6.11 -28.77
N VAL A 310 9.35 -7.15 -29.51
CA VAL A 310 8.69 -8.46 -29.43
C VAL A 310 9.72 -9.56 -29.14
N ASP A 311 9.30 -10.61 -28.44
CA ASP A 311 10.07 -11.85 -28.29
C ASP A 311 10.06 -12.70 -29.57
N ASP A 312 10.61 -13.90 -29.49
CA ASP A 312 10.65 -14.93 -30.55
C ASP A 312 9.26 -15.50 -30.91
N GLU A 313 8.31 -15.49 -29.97
CA GLU A 313 6.91 -15.87 -30.20
C GLU A 313 6.06 -14.74 -30.82
N ARG A 314 6.61 -13.52 -30.89
CA ARG A 314 5.94 -12.24 -31.20
C ARG A 314 5.02 -11.71 -30.10
N THR A 315 5.20 -12.13 -28.87
CA THR A 315 4.61 -11.46 -27.72
C THR A 315 5.23 -10.07 -27.62
N PRO A 316 4.42 -8.99 -27.69
CA PRO A 316 4.94 -7.66 -27.48
C PRO A 316 5.32 -7.48 -26.01
N LEU A 317 6.55 -7.04 -25.77
CA LEU A 317 7.10 -6.83 -24.44
C LEU A 317 7.13 -5.35 -24.06
N ALA A 318 7.49 -4.48 -25.01
CA ALA A 318 7.59 -3.04 -24.81
C ALA A 318 7.16 -2.28 -26.08
N ALA A 319 6.61 -1.07 -25.90
CA ALA A 319 6.27 -0.17 -27.00
C ALA A 319 6.68 1.27 -26.68
N GLY A 320 7.01 2.02 -27.72
CA GLY A 320 7.18 3.47 -27.60
C GLY A 320 5.83 4.18 -27.59
N GLU A 321 5.67 5.17 -26.71
CA GLU A 321 4.47 6.02 -26.63
C GLU A 321 4.35 6.97 -27.83
N ASP A 322 5.48 7.46 -28.32
CA ASP A 322 5.52 8.51 -29.35
C ASP A 322 5.49 7.98 -30.79
N GLY A 323 4.72 8.69 -31.63
CA GLY A 323 4.66 8.49 -33.08
C GLY A 323 5.66 9.36 -33.84
N TYR A 324 6.58 8.74 -34.58
CA TYR A 324 7.66 9.42 -35.30
C TYR A 324 7.34 9.69 -36.76
N HIS A 325 7.73 10.83 -37.32
CA HIS A 325 7.45 11.15 -38.73
C HIS A 325 8.16 10.27 -39.77
N THR A 326 9.13 9.47 -39.36
CA THR A 326 9.95 8.64 -40.25
C THR A 326 10.39 7.39 -39.50
N GLN A 327 10.43 6.24 -40.19
CA GLN A 327 10.93 4.98 -39.63
C GLN A 327 12.34 5.11 -39.01
N GLU A 328 13.26 5.80 -39.68
CA GLU A 328 14.63 6.04 -39.16
C GLU A 328 14.65 6.70 -37.76
N ARG A 329 13.64 7.52 -37.42
CA ARG A 329 13.52 8.12 -36.09
C ARG A 329 12.94 7.17 -35.06
N ALA A 330 11.98 6.34 -35.45
CA ALA A 330 11.48 5.27 -34.60
C ALA A 330 12.59 4.26 -34.28
N GLU A 331 13.45 3.94 -35.27
CA GLU A 331 14.64 3.11 -35.09
C GLU A 331 15.66 3.74 -34.11
N GLU A 332 15.91 5.05 -34.26
CA GLU A 332 16.78 5.78 -33.32
C GLU A 332 16.21 5.74 -31.90
N ALA A 333 14.89 5.94 -31.75
CA ALA A 333 14.20 5.87 -30.47
C ALA A 333 14.24 4.48 -29.84
N ALA A 334 14.00 3.41 -30.61
CA ALA A 334 14.09 2.03 -30.13
C ALA A 334 15.49 1.68 -29.59
N ARG A 335 16.54 2.14 -30.29
CA ARG A 335 17.93 1.98 -29.82
C ARG A 335 18.20 2.80 -28.56
N THR A 336 17.73 4.05 -28.50
CA THR A 336 17.85 4.87 -27.29
C THR A 336 17.10 4.25 -26.12
N PHE A 337 15.93 3.66 -26.35
CA PHE A 337 15.20 2.87 -25.37
C PHE A 337 16.05 1.71 -24.85
N ALA A 338 16.60 0.85 -25.71
CA ALA A 338 17.42 -0.28 -25.28
C ALA A 338 18.65 0.16 -24.46
N GLU A 339 19.32 1.26 -24.85
CA GLU A 339 20.47 1.80 -24.12
C GLU A 339 20.11 2.40 -22.76
N ARG A 340 18.95 3.07 -22.65
CA ARG A 340 18.47 3.67 -21.41
C ARG A 340 17.92 2.62 -20.46
N TYR A 341 17.10 1.70 -20.97
CA TYR A 341 16.41 0.68 -20.19
C TYR A 341 17.40 -0.27 -19.48
N ASP A 342 18.49 -0.64 -20.13
CA ASP A 342 19.58 -1.44 -19.54
C ASP A 342 20.18 -0.80 -18.27
N ARG A 343 20.28 0.54 -18.26
CA ARG A 343 20.85 1.32 -17.15
C ARG A 343 19.81 1.88 -16.19
N ALA A 344 18.53 1.83 -16.57
CA ALA A 344 17.46 2.45 -15.81
C ALA A 344 17.29 1.72 -14.48
N ARG A 345 17.33 2.51 -13.40
CA ARG A 345 17.02 2.02 -12.06
C ARG A 345 15.52 1.76 -11.97
N LEU A 346 15.16 0.63 -11.37
CA LEU A 346 13.79 0.37 -10.97
C LEU A 346 13.45 1.21 -9.74
N LEU A 347 12.39 1.99 -9.83
CA LEU A 347 11.78 2.72 -8.72
C LEU A 347 10.82 1.77 -8.01
N ASP A 348 11.31 1.14 -6.95
CA ASP A 348 10.53 0.28 -6.06
C ASP A 348 10.29 1.03 -4.75
N ILE A 349 9.34 1.97 -4.77
CA ILE A 349 8.97 2.79 -3.62
C ILE A 349 7.84 2.07 -2.88
N GLU A 350 8.07 1.68 -1.63
CA GLU A 350 7.07 0.94 -0.85
C GLU A 350 6.01 1.86 -0.23
N HIS A 351 6.43 3.04 0.25
CA HIS A 351 5.57 4.01 0.93
C HIS A 351 5.86 5.44 0.45
N VAL A 352 7.04 5.96 0.79
CA VAL A 352 7.51 7.28 0.40
C VAL A 352 8.95 7.21 -0.07
N GLY A 353 9.31 8.02 -1.06
CA GLY A 353 10.68 8.25 -1.51
C GLY A 353 11.00 9.73 -1.61
N VAL A 354 12.29 10.06 -1.68
CA VAL A 354 12.77 11.41 -1.95
C VAL A 354 13.52 11.44 -3.27
N GLU A 355 12.98 12.19 -4.22
CA GLU A 355 13.62 12.41 -5.51
C GLU A 355 14.39 13.74 -5.52
N LEU A 356 15.69 13.66 -5.79
CA LEU A 356 16.55 14.79 -6.12
C LEU A 356 16.45 15.09 -7.62
N HIS A 357 16.12 16.33 -7.98
CA HIS A 357 15.98 16.74 -9.37
C HIS A 357 16.56 18.14 -9.62
N GLU A 358 16.90 18.40 -10.88
CA GLU A 358 17.41 19.71 -11.33
C GLU A 358 16.26 20.69 -11.52
N GLN A 359 16.41 21.92 -10.99
CA GLN A 359 15.52 23.04 -11.22
C GLN A 359 16.34 24.21 -11.79
N GLY A 360 16.43 24.27 -13.12
CA GLY A 360 17.27 25.27 -13.80
C GLY A 360 18.75 24.91 -13.70
N ASP A 361 19.54 25.75 -13.03
CA ASP A 361 20.97 25.51 -12.76
C ASP A 361 21.23 24.95 -11.35
N ASP A 362 20.18 24.88 -10.51
CA ASP A 362 20.22 24.43 -9.11
C ASP A 362 19.55 23.06 -8.95
N TRP A 363 19.67 22.48 -7.76
CA TRP A 363 19.06 21.21 -7.37
C TRP A 363 18.01 21.43 -6.29
N THR A 364 16.96 20.62 -6.31
CA THR A 364 15.98 20.58 -5.22
C THR A 364 15.52 19.13 -5.02
N TRP A 365 14.67 18.90 -4.04
CA TRP A 365 14.14 17.59 -3.73
C TRP A 365 12.62 17.61 -3.59
N ARG A 366 11.98 16.47 -3.81
CA ARG A 366 10.54 16.28 -3.68
C ARG A 366 10.21 14.92 -3.07
N PHE A 367 9.15 14.87 -2.28
CA PHE A 367 8.57 13.63 -1.79
C PHE A 367 7.67 13.00 -2.83
N VAL A 368 7.76 11.69 -2.95
CA VAL A 368 6.98 10.88 -3.89
C VAL A 368 6.36 9.71 -3.13
N ASP A 369 5.14 9.32 -3.48
CA ASP A 369 4.47 8.18 -2.85
C ASP A 369 4.82 6.83 -3.52
N SER A 370 4.16 5.77 -3.08
CA SER A 370 4.33 4.41 -3.62
C SER A 370 3.89 4.24 -5.08
N ALA A 371 3.05 5.14 -5.60
CA ALA A 371 2.67 5.22 -7.01
C ALA A 371 3.64 6.12 -7.82
N ASP A 372 4.69 6.63 -7.18
CA ASP A 372 5.60 7.64 -7.70
C ASP A 372 4.89 8.95 -8.10
N ASP A 373 3.78 9.30 -7.43
CA ASP A 373 3.15 10.61 -7.55
C ASP A 373 3.84 11.63 -6.62
N VAL A 374 4.04 12.86 -7.09
CA VAL A 374 4.69 13.90 -6.29
C VAL A 374 3.75 14.41 -5.21
N VAL A 375 4.12 14.20 -3.95
CA VAL A 375 3.33 14.58 -2.78
C VAL A 375 3.64 16.02 -2.36
N ALA A 376 4.93 16.34 -2.17
CA ALA A 376 5.39 17.65 -1.74
C ALA A 376 6.74 17.99 -2.37
N THR A 377 7.01 19.28 -2.57
CA THR A 377 8.27 19.77 -3.16
C THR A 377 8.93 20.76 -2.22
N CYS A 378 10.26 20.65 -2.09
CA CYS A 378 11.06 21.60 -1.34
C CYS A 378 10.96 23.01 -1.95
N THR A 379 10.85 24.01 -1.08
CA THR A 379 10.80 25.43 -1.46
C THR A 379 12.18 26.00 -1.80
N ASP A 380 13.23 25.40 -1.23
CA ASP A 380 14.61 25.82 -1.41
C ASP A 380 15.27 25.21 -2.64
N ALA A 381 16.26 25.95 -3.14
CA ALA A 381 17.14 25.54 -4.23
C ALA A 381 18.59 25.49 -3.73
N PHE A 382 19.28 24.41 -4.08
CA PHE A 382 20.62 24.09 -3.62
C PHE A 382 21.60 24.13 -4.80
N GLY A 383 22.78 24.70 -4.59
CA GLY A 383 23.77 24.84 -5.67
C GLY A 383 24.38 23.52 -6.17
N SER A 384 24.13 22.39 -5.49
CA SER A 384 24.59 21.07 -5.91
C SER A 384 23.66 19.95 -5.44
N ARG A 385 23.67 18.82 -6.18
CA ARG A 385 22.96 17.59 -5.80
C ARG A 385 23.31 17.13 -4.38
N ARG A 386 24.57 17.29 -3.97
CA ARG A 386 25.07 16.88 -2.65
C ARG A 386 24.45 17.71 -1.53
N ASP A 387 24.28 19.01 -1.75
CA ASP A 387 23.67 19.90 -0.76
C ASP A 387 22.16 19.61 -0.61
N ALA A 388 21.47 19.33 -1.72
CA ALA A 388 20.07 18.90 -1.71
C ALA A 388 19.89 17.54 -1.00
N GLU A 389 20.80 16.59 -1.26
CA GLU A 389 20.83 15.29 -0.57
C GLU A 389 21.06 15.45 0.94
N GLU A 390 22.05 16.26 1.35
CA GLU A 390 22.33 16.53 2.77
C GLU A 390 21.14 17.20 3.48
N ALA A 391 20.44 18.11 2.80
CA ALA A 391 19.22 18.73 3.34
C ALA A 391 18.08 17.71 3.52
N ALA A 392 17.85 16.84 2.54
CA ALA A 392 16.87 15.77 2.65
C ALA A 392 17.25 14.76 3.75
N GLU A 393 18.51 14.30 3.81
CA GLU A 393 19.01 13.37 4.84
C GLU A 393 18.84 13.92 6.27
N ALA A 394 19.00 15.24 6.46
CA ALA A 394 18.80 15.88 7.76
C ALA A 394 17.31 15.99 8.14
N LEU A 395 16.42 16.11 7.16
CA LEU A 395 14.98 16.29 7.35
C LEU A 395 14.27 14.98 7.74
N LEU A 396 14.63 13.85 7.13
CA LEU A 396 13.89 12.58 7.26
C LEU A 396 13.72 12.09 8.72
N PRO A 397 14.75 12.11 9.59
CA PRO A 397 14.60 11.67 10.99
C PRO A 397 13.71 12.60 11.81
N GLU A 398 13.73 13.90 11.53
CA GLU A 398 12.94 14.90 12.25
C GLU A 398 11.46 14.81 11.89
N LEU A 399 11.13 14.38 10.66
CA LEU A 399 9.77 14.20 10.18
C LEU A 399 8.98 13.11 10.92
N GLU A 400 9.62 12.03 11.37
CA GLU A 400 8.94 10.92 12.07
C GLU A 400 8.22 11.40 13.34
N SER A 401 8.81 12.39 14.01
CA SER A 401 8.29 12.97 15.25
C SER A 401 7.66 14.35 15.08
N ALA A 402 7.50 14.81 13.83
CA ALA A 402 6.98 16.14 13.54
C ALA A 402 5.54 16.30 14.04
N ALA A 403 5.29 17.36 14.81
CA ALA A 403 3.94 17.70 15.24
C ALA A 403 3.09 18.15 14.04
N VAL A 404 1.82 17.73 14.03
CA VAL A 404 0.86 18.13 12.99
C VAL A 404 -0.08 19.19 13.55
N THR A 405 0.06 20.41 13.04
CA THR A 405 -0.77 21.59 13.39
C THR A 405 -1.73 21.95 12.26
N VAL A 406 -2.68 22.86 12.53
CA VAL A 406 -3.67 23.31 11.54
C VAL A 406 -3.70 24.83 11.47
N ALA A 407 -3.46 25.39 10.28
CA ALA A 407 -3.63 26.81 10.03
C ALA A 407 -5.09 27.22 10.26
N GLY A 408 -5.32 28.34 10.95
CA GLY A 408 -6.66 28.74 11.39
C GLY A 408 -7.06 28.26 12.79
N GLU A 409 -6.28 27.36 13.41
CA GLU A 409 -6.49 26.93 14.79
C GLU A 409 -5.40 27.54 15.69
N PRO A 410 -5.75 28.35 16.71
CA PRO A 410 -4.76 28.85 17.65
C PRO A 410 -3.97 27.71 18.29
N THR A 411 -2.68 27.91 18.50
CA THR A 411 -1.76 26.82 18.87
C THR A 411 -0.65 27.30 19.81
N TYR A 412 -0.44 26.59 20.92
CA TYR A 412 0.77 26.65 21.72
C TYR A 412 1.80 25.69 21.15
N GLU A 413 2.95 26.23 20.74
CA GLU A 413 4.07 25.46 20.19
C GLU A 413 5.22 25.52 21.21
N HIS A 414 5.54 24.38 21.81
CA HIS A 414 6.67 24.18 22.71
C HIS A 414 7.86 23.64 21.93
N TYR A 415 8.99 24.33 21.97
CA TYR A 415 10.15 23.96 21.15
C TYR A 415 11.46 24.16 21.92
N GLN A 416 12.48 23.41 21.54
CA GLN A 416 13.81 23.53 22.13
C GLN A 416 14.69 24.45 21.26
N SER A 417 15.39 25.38 21.92
CA SER A 417 16.36 26.28 21.30
C SER A 417 17.70 26.12 22.02
N GLY A 418 18.56 25.25 21.51
CA GLY A 418 19.80 24.87 22.19
C GLY A 418 19.52 23.88 23.31
N GLU A 419 19.87 24.22 24.56
CA GLU A 419 19.55 23.39 25.73
C GLU A 419 18.25 23.83 26.42
N GLU A 420 17.71 25.00 26.07
CA GLU A 420 16.54 25.60 26.72
C GLU A 420 15.24 25.33 25.94
N TRP A 421 14.16 25.08 26.68
CA TRP A 421 12.78 25.03 26.20
C TRP A 421 12.14 26.41 26.19
N ARG A 422 11.37 26.68 25.14
CA ARG A 422 10.58 27.90 24.94
C ARG A 422 9.19 27.52 24.45
N TRP A 423 8.27 28.47 24.51
CA TRP A 423 6.96 28.29 23.91
C TRP A 423 6.51 29.56 23.20
N ARG A 424 5.66 29.40 22.20
CA ARG A 424 4.97 30.50 21.52
C ARG A 424 3.49 30.17 21.31
N LEU A 425 2.65 31.20 21.31
CA LEU A 425 1.24 31.12 20.95
C LEU A 425 1.05 31.72 19.56
N VAL A 426 0.56 30.88 18.66
CA VAL A 426 0.21 31.24 17.28
C VAL A 426 -1.31 31.42 17.20
N ASP A 427 -1.78 32.53 16.61
CA ASP A 427 -3.21 32.80 16.45
C ASP A 427 -3.81 32.11 15.20
N GLU A 428 -5.11 32.31 14.98
CA GLU A 428 -5.81 31.77 13.79
C GLU A 428 -5.31 32.36 12.46
N ASN A 429 -4.61 33.49 12.48
CA ASN A 429 -4.04 34.14 11.31
C ASN A 429 -2.55 33.80 11.15
N GLU A 430 -2.04 32.86 11.94
CA GLU A 430 -0.65 32.39 11.94
C GLU A 430 0.39 33.39 12.45
N HIS A 431 -0.05 34.44 13.16
CA HIS A 431 0.84 35.38 13.84
C HIS A 431 1.26 34.84 15.21
N VAL A 432 2.52 35.05 15.57
CA VAL A 432 3.01 34.76 16.92
C VAL A 432 2.57 35.89 17.84
N VAL A 433 1.52 35.65 18.63
CA VAL A 433 0.92 36.70 19.46
C VAL A 433 1.47 36.72 20.89
N ALA A 434 2.00 35.60 21.38
CA ALA A 434 2.67 35.53 22.68
C ALA A 434 3.85 34.55 22.65
N ARG A 435 4.79 34.71 23.58
CA ARG A 435 5.95 33.83 23.76
C ARG A 435 6.40 33.77 25.21
N SER A 436 7.18 32.74 25.53
CA SER A 436 7.89 32.70 26.82
C SER A 436 8.87 33.87 26.93
N PRO A 437 8.97 34.54 28.09
CA PRO A 437 9.92 35.64 28.29
C PRO A 437 11.38 35.16 28.15
N ASP A 438 11.68 33.99 28.73
CA ASP A 438 12.99 33.38 28.76
C ASP A 438 12.90 31.89 28.42
N GLY A 439 14.05 31.26 28.18
CA GLY A 439 14.18 29.81 28.09
C GLY A 439 14.24 29.16 29.47
N VAL A 440 13.78 27.91 29.56
CA VAL A 440 13.86 27.09 30.79
C VAL A 440 14.51 25.74 30.47
N ASP A 441 15.25 25.16 31.42
CA ASP A 441 15.96 23.90 31.17
C ASP A 441 15.00 22.69 31.07
N ASP A 442 13.80 22.81 31.63
CA ASP A 442 12.82 21.73 31.77
C ASP A 442 11.56 21.95 30.92
N HIS A 443 11.11 20.89 30.25
CA HIS A 443 9.94 20.94 29.37
C HIS A 443 8.65 21.17 30.14
N ASP A 444 8.47 20.53 31.30
CA ASP A 444 7.26 20.64 32.12
C ASP A 444 7.11 22.08 32.66
N ASP A 445 8.23 22.75 32.97
CA ASP A 445 8.22 24.18 33.35
C ASP A 445 7.78 25.10 32.21
N SER A 446 8.18 24.80 30.97
CA SER A 446 7.74 25.53 29.77
C SER A 446 6.24 25.33 29.54
N GLU A 447 5.76 24.08 29.67
CA GLU A 447 4.34 23.73 29.56
C GLU A 447 3.50 24.42 30.63
N ARG A 448 3.90 24.34 31.89
CA ARG A 448 3.25 25.02 33.02
C ARG A 448 3.09 26.52 32.76
N ARG A 449 4.12 27.21 32.25
CA ARG A 449 4.04 28.66 31.96
C ARG A 449 3.03 28.99 30.87
N ALA A 450 2.92 28.15 29.83
CA ALA A 450 1.90 28.30 28.81
C ALA A 450 0.49 28.03 29.36
N GLU A 451 0.32 27.00 30.19
CA GLU A 451 -0.94 26.68 30.88
C GLU A 451 -1.41 27.81 31.81
N GLU A 452 -0.47 28.47 32.49
CA GLU A 452 -0.75 29.65 33.33
C GLU A 452 -1.31 30.81 32.50
N LEU A 453 -0.76 31.08 31.30
CA LEU A 453 -1.36 32.04 30.37
C LEU A 453 -2.75 31.56 29.93
N GLN A 454 -2.87 30.31 29.45
CA GLN A 454 -4.12 29.76 28.92
C GLN A 454 -5.26 29.83 29.94
N SER A 455 -4.99 29.48 31.19
CA SER A 455 -5.98 29.39 32.27
C SER A 455 -6.42 30.75 32.79
N ASN A 456 -5.51 31.73 32.81
CA ASN A 456 -5.75 33.02 33.44
C ASN A 456 -6.04 34.15 32.43
N ALA A 457 -5.71 33.99 31.14
CA ALA A 457 -5.81 35.06 30.15
C ALA A 457 -7.20 35.67 30.05
N ARG A 458 -8.29 34.89 30.12
CA ARG A 458 -9.66 35.44 29.96
C ARG A 458 -10.08 36.37 31.08
N ASP A 459 -9.65 36.10 32.31
CA ASP A 459 -10.08 36.82 33.51
C ASP A 459 -9.05 37.85 33.98
N ALA A 460 -7.90 37.94 33.31
CA ALA A 460 -6.82 38.85 33.67
C ALA A 460 -7.19 40.33 33.49
N ASP A 461 -6.78 41.21 34.39
CA ASP A 461 -7.01 42.65 34.22
C ASP A 461 -5.95 43.27 33.29
N VAL A 462 -6.29 44.39 32.64
CA VAL A 462 -5.29 45.20 31.89
C VAL A 462 -4.85 46.34 32.78
N VAL A 463 -3.57 46.38 33.10
CA VAL A 463 -3.02 47.18 34.18
C VAL A 463 -1.76 47.90 33.73
N GLU A 464 -1.75 49.22 33.81
CA GLU A 464 -0.58 50.04 33.52
C GLU A 464 0.03 50.54 34.84
N ILE A 465 1.36 50.54 34.90
CA ILE A 465 2.14 51.09 36.01
C ILE A 465 2.92 52.27 35.42
N ASP A 466 2.66 53.49 35.91
CA ASP A 466 3.29 54.71 35.39
C ASP A 466 4.76 54.83 35.81
N ASP A 467 5.03 54.74 37.13
CA ASP A 467 6.38 54.83 37.71
C ASP A 467 6.60 53.67 38.71
N ALA A 468 5.71 53.53 39.70
CA ALA A 468 5.69 52.41 40.63
C ALA A 468 4.31 52.23 41.28
N GLU A 469 4.04 51.05 41.82
CA GLU A 469 2.79 50.71 42.51
C GLU A 469 3.03 49.62 43.57
N TYR A 470 2.29 49.70 44.69
CA TYR A 470 2.24 48.62 45.66
C TYR A 470 1.24 47.56 45.20
N GLU A 471 1.70 46.33 45.03
CA GLU A 471 0.86 45.16 44.74
C GLU A 471 0.68 44.33 46.01
N VAL A 472 -0.58 44.12 46.42
CA VAL A 472 -0.99 43.24 47.51
C VAL A 472 -1.48 41.93 46.89
N PHE A 473 -0.75 40.83 47.08
CA PHE A 473 -0.96 39.57 46.39
C PHE A 473 -1.06 38.39 47.39
N PRO A 474 -1.74 37.29 47.03
CA PRO A 474 -1.83 36.12 47.90
C PRO A 474 -0.45 35.49 48.10
N ALA A 475 -0.06 35.26 49.35
CA ALA A 475 1.13 34.51 49.70
C ALA A 475 0.95 33.07 49.16
N GLY A 476 1.90 32.59 48.38
CA GLY A 476 1.82 31.25 47.78
C GLY A 476 1.59 30.17 48.85
N HIS A 477 0.55 29.36 48.68
CA HIS A 477 0.53 28.04 49.32
C HIS A 477 1.64 27.23 48.66
N GLU A 478 2.61 26.72 49.43
CA GLU A 478 3.50 25.66 48.93
C GLU A 478 2.63 24.56 48.32
N LEU A 479 2.61 24.48 46.99
CA LEU A 479 2.15 23.30 46.27
C LEU A 479 3.14 22.21 46.65
N THR A 480 2.69 21.26 47.46
CA THR A 480 3.49 20.08 47.83
C THR A 480 3.82 19.31 46.56
N PHE A 481 5.08 19.37 46.14
CA PHE A 481 5.65 18.46 45.15
C PHE A 481 5.77 17.07 45.78
N ASP A 482 4.95 16.13 45.33
CA ASP A 482 5.23 14.69 45.48
C ASP A 482 6.41 14.36 44.54
N GLY A 483 7.58 14.14 45.12
CA GLY A 483 8.79 13.68 44.44
C GLY A 483 9.37 12.46 45.15
N ASP A 484 8.95 11.28 44.69
CA ASP A 484 9.47 9.90 44.79
C ASP A 484 10.22 9.35 46.05
N ASP A 485 9.73 8.16 46.44
CA ASP A 485 10.37 6.98 47.05
C ASP A 485 11.60 7.11 47.99
N ASP A 486 11.43 6.69 49.25
CA ASP A 486 11.88 5.37 49.77
C ASP A 486 11.96 5.40 51.31
N LEU A 487 11.12 4.60 51.99
CA LEU A 487 11.37 3.87 53.25
C LEU A 487 10.05 3.48 53.97
N PRO A 488 9.82 2.19 54.28
CA PRO A 488 8.66 1.77 55.05
C PRO A 488 8.96 1.88 56.54
N ALA A 489 8.31 2.83 57.24
CA ALA A 489 8.28 2.83 58.70
C ALA A 489 6.83 2.78 59.18
N THR A 490 6.41 1.56 59.48
CA THR A 490 5.22 1.20 60.25
C THR A 490 5.02 2.11 61.46
N ALA A 491 3.85 2.74 61.57
CA ALA A 491 3.34 3.21 62.85
C ALA A 491 1.85 2.90 62.98
N ASP A 492 1.57 2.23 64.09
CA ASP A 492 0.33 1.61 64.51
C ASP A 492 -0.86 2.56 64.56
N GLN A 493 -2.01 2.01 64.19
CA GLN A 493 -3.32 2.55 64.51
C GLN A 493 -3.46 2.69 66.03
N THR A 494 -3.73 3.90 66.51
CA THR A 494 -4.51 4.08 67.73
C THR A 494 -5.65 5.06 67.48
N VAL A 495 -6.80 4.49 67.17
CA VAL A 495 -8.11 5.13 67.28
C VAL A 495 -8.33 5.47 68.75
N ALA A 496 -8.40 6.76 69.07
CA ALA A 496 -9.01 7.26 70.29
C ALA A 496 -10.15 8.20 69.90
N THR A 497 -11.34 7.62 69.82
CA THR A 497 -12.60 8.35 69.87
C THR A 497 -12.83 8.88 71.29
N ASP A 498 -12.95 10.21 71.47
CA ASP A 498 -14.00 10.77 72.33
C ASP A 498 -14.23 12.27 72.10
N GLY A 499 -15.49 12.63 71.80
CA GLY A 499 -16.16 13.78 72.42
C GLY A 499 -15.85 15.21 71.95
N GLY A 500 -16.49 15.63 70.85
CA GLY A 500 -17.36 16.81 70.83
C GLY A 500 -16.76 18.20 71.13
N ALA A 501 -16.32 18.88 70.06
CA ALA A 501 -16.65 20.27 69.83
C ALA A 501 -16.81 20.45 68.31
N ALA A 502 -17.94 21.01 67.88
CA ALA A 502 -18.07 21.48 66.51
C ALA A 502 -17.05 22.60 66.32
N ALA A 503 -15.91 22.28 65.70
CA ALA A 503 -15.11 23.27 65.03
C ALA A 503 -15.98 23.79 63.87
N ALA A 504 -16.31 25.08 63.95
CA ALA A 504 -16.77 25.82 62.79
C ALA A 504 -15.76 25.60 61.67
N ASP A 505 -16.27 25.49 60.44
CA ASP A 505 -15.51 25.46 59.21
C ASP A 505 -14.30 26.40 59.33
N GLY A 506 -13.10 25.83 59.26
CA GLY A 506 -11.90 26.63 59.07
C GLY A 506 -12.03 27.26 57.69
N GLN A 507 -12.43 28.53 57.63
CA GLN A 507 -12.13 29.35 56.48
C GLN A 507 -10.61 29.29 56.33
N GLU A 508 -10.13 28.63 55.29
CA GLU A 508 -8.78 28.81 54.79
C GLU A 508 -8.64 30.31 54.53
N THR A 509 -7.99 31.02 55.45
CA THR A 509 -7.63 32.42 55.24
C THR A 509 -6.41 32.40 54.35
N THR A 510 -6.58 32.81 53.09
CA THR A 510 -5.45 33.09 52.21
C THR A 510 -4.64 34.20 52.85
N ASP A 511 -3.39 33.92 53.16
CA ASP A 511 -2.43 34.91 53.62
C ASP A 511 -2.01 35.81 52.44
N TRP A 512 -1.64 37.06 52.73
CA TRP A 512 -1.34 38.10 51.74
C TRP A 512 0.02 38.73 51.99
N GLN A 513 0.73 39.07 50.93
CA GLN A 513 1.98 39.82 50.97
C GLN A 513 1.83 41.09 50.15
N TRP A 514 2.73 42.04 50.36
CA TRP A 514 2.82 43.23 49.53
C TRP A 514 4.23 43.39 48.94
N ARG A 515 4.29 43.96 47.75
CA ARG A 515 5.54 44.37 47.09
C ARG A 515 5.36 45.73 46.43
N LEU A 516 6.38 46.58 46.46
CA LEU A 516 6.45 47.81 45.67
C LEU A 516 7.21 47.49 44.38
N VAL A 517 6.55 47.66 43.25
CA VAL A 517 7.03 47.27 41.92
C VAL A 517 7.07 48.49 41.01
N THR A 518 8.15 48.67 40.24
CA THR A 518 8.24 49.71 39.20
C THR A 518 7.53 49.28 37.90
N ASP A 519 7.40 50.19 36.94
CA ASP A 519 6.91 49.89 35.59
C ASP A 519 7.69 48.76 34.90
N ASP A 520 9.01 48.72 35.10
CA ASP A 520 9.90 47.65 34.62
C ASP A 520 9.81 46.33 35.40
N ARG A 521 8.91 46.22 36.39
CA ARG A 521 8.75 45.07 37.31
C ARG A 521 9.91 44.86 38.28
N GLU A 522 10.74 45.86 38.52
CA GLU A 522 11.73 45.78 39.57
C GLU A 522 11.06 45.88 40.95
N ILE A 523 11.31 44.90 41.82
CA ILE A 523 10.80 44.95 43.19
C ILE A 523 11.72 45.88 44.00
N VAL A 524 11.15 46.98 44.48
CA VAL A 524 11.86 48.00 45.26
C VAL A 524 11.83 47.66 46.76
N ALA A 525 10.71 47.13 47.26
CA ALA A 525 10.52 46.77 48.65
C ALA A 525 9.42 45.69 48.78
N GLY A 526 9.42 44.90 49.85
CA GLY A 526 8.34 43.94 50.10
C GLY A 526 8.14 43.56 51.56
N SER A 527 6.99 42.93 51.85
CA SER A 527 6.71 42.29 53.13
C SER A 527 7.43 40.95 53.27
N ARG A 528 8.13 40.74 54.38
CA ARG A 528 8.71 39.44 54.72
C ARG A 528 7.70 38.47 55.33
N GLU A 529 6.75 38.99 56.10
CA GLU A 529 5.74 38.19 56.79
C GLU A 529 4.40 38.23 56.03
N PRO A 530 3.69 37.10 55.94
CA PRO A 530 2.32 37.09 55.45
C PRO A 530 1.37 37.87 56.37
N HIS A 531 0.32 38.42 55.78
CA HIS A 531 -0.76 39.15 56.43
C HIS A 531 -2.09 38.40 56.27
N GLU A 532 -2.90 38.32 57.32
CA GLU A 532 -4.14 37.54 57.33
C GLU A 532 -5.23 38.02 56.35
N SER A 533 -5.07 39.21 55.75
CA SER A 533 -6.01 39.80 54.80
C SER A 533 -5.36 40.90 53.95
N THR A 534 -6.01 41.26 52.84
CA THR A 534 -5.68 42.41 52.01
C THR A 534 -5.60 43.71 52.83
N GLU A 535 -6.58 43.94 53.72
CA GLU A 535 -6.63 45.14 54.56
C GLU A 535 -5.48 45.20 55.56
N ALA A 536 -5.02 44.05 56.05
CA ALA A 536 -3.85 43.97 56.94
C ALA A 536 -2.54 44.25 56.19
N ALA A 537 -2.42 43.81 54.94
CA ALA A 537 -1.28 44.14 54.07
C ALA A 537 -1.27 45.64 53.68
N GLU A 538 -2.43 46.21 53.33
CA GLU A 538 -2.57 47.65 53.08
C GLU A 538 -2.20 48.48 54.32
N ALA A 539 -2.66 48.07 55.51
CA ALA A 539 -2.26 48.72 56.75
C ALA A 539 -0.74 48.59 57.05
N ALA A 540 -0.08 47.53 56.57
CA ALA A 540 1.36 47.42 56.63
C ALA A 540 2.06 48.41 55.68
N ILE A 541 1.53 48.60 54.46
CA ILE A 541 2.02 49.62 53.53
C ILE A 541 1.89 51.03 54.13
N GLU A 542 0.75 51.36 54.74
CA GLU A 542 0.58 52.66 55.42
C GLU A 542 1.60 52.88 56.55
N ARG A 543 1.96 51.82 57.29
CA ARG A 543 3.04 51.88 58.28
C ARG A 543 4.40 52.12 57.63
N VAL A 544 4.69 51.47 56.49
CA VAL A 544 5.92 51.74 55.73
C VAL A 544 5.98 53.21 55.31
N ARG A 545 4.88 53.78 54.80
CA ARG A 545 4.80 55.19 54.39
C ARG A 545 5.09 56.14 55.55
N GLU A 546 4.43 55.95 56.68
CA GLU A 546 4.65 56.78 57.87
C GLU A 546 6.09 56.64 58.38
N GLN A 547 6.56 55.41 58.58
CA GLN A 547 7.85 55.12 59.18
C GLN A 547 9.03 55.50 58.29
N ALA A 548 8.99 55.16 57.01
CA ALA A 548 10.07 55.51 56.07
C ALA A 548 10.22 57.03 55.90
N SER A 549 9.12 57.79 55.98
CA SER A 549 9.15 59.25 55.87
C SER A 549 9.82 59.93 57.07
N GLU A 550 9.77 59.29 58.25
CA GLU A 550 10.37 59.75 59.50
C GLU A 550 11.68 59.04 59.83
N ALA A 551 12.10 58.07 59.00
CA ALA A 551 13.22 57.20 59.32
C ALA A 551 14.57 57.89 59.15
N ASP A 552 15.39 57.82 60.20
CA ASP A 552 16.80 58.19 60.10
C ASP A 552 17.62 57.03 59.50
N LEU A 553 18.56 57.35 58.61
CA LEU A 553 19.51 56.37 58.10
C LEU A 553 20.63 56.14 59.12
N ILE A 554 20.74 54.90 59.61
CA ILE A 554 21.79 54.51 60.54
C ILE A 554 23.02 54.04 59.77
N GLU A 555 24.13 54.72 59.99
CA GLU A 555 25.42 54.42 59.37
C GLU A 555 26.50 54.16 60.42
N PHE A 556 27.06 52.95 60.41
CA PHE A 556 28.14 52.59 61.32
C PHE A 556 29.51 52.74 60.65
N GLU A 557 30.44 53.42 61.32
CA GLU A 557 31.91 53.38 61.02
C GLU A 557 32.67 52.47 62.00
N ASN A 558 32.02 52.04 63.08
CA ASN A 558 32.51 51.12 64.12
C ASN A 558 31.30 50.39 64.71
N ALA A 559 31.53 49.30 65.45
CA ALA A 559 30.45 48.60 66.16
C ALA A 559 29.61 49.51 67.07
N ALA A 560 28.30 49.27 67.18
CA ALA A 560 27.38 50.06 67.98
C ALA A 560 26.47 49.17 68.85
N PHE A 561 26.24 49.58 70.09
CA PHE A 561 25.21 48.98 70.94
C PHE A 561 23.86 49.65 70.64
N GLN A 562 22.89 48.88 70.21
CA GLN A 562 21.49 49.28 70.09
C GLN A 562 20.70 48.79 71.29
N VAL A 563 19.96 49.68 71.94
CA VAL A 563 18.99 49.34 73.00
C VAL A 563 17.59 49.59 72.45
N TYR A 564 16.71 48.59 72.53
CA TYR A 564 15.36 48.63 71.95
C TYR A 564 14.34 47.95 72.88
N GLU A 565 13.06 48.29 72.71
CA GLU A 565 11.93 47.65 73.40
C GLU A 565 11.35 46.57 72.47
N ALA A 566 11.25 45.33 72.93
CA ALA A 566 10.74 44.20 72.17
C ALA A 566 9.19 44.14 72.21
N ASP A 567 8.59 43.30 71.36
CA ASP A 567 7.13 43.15 71.18
C ASP A 567 6.36 42.79 72.46
N ASP A 568 7.04 42.23 73.45
CA ASP A 568 6.53 41.86 74.78
C ASP A 568 6.55 43.03 75.78
N GLY A 569 7.05 44.21 75.37
CA GLY A 569 7.23 45.40 76.21
C GLY A 569 8.50 45.37 77.07
N GLU A 570 9.40 44.43 76.80
CA GLU A 570 10.64 44.25 77.55
C GLU A 570 11.83 44.85 76.80
N TRP A 571 12.83 45.34 77.54
CA TRP A 571 13.99 46.02 76.97
C TRP A 571 15.12 45.03 76.69
N ARG A 572 15.68 45.06 75.50
CA ARG A 572 16.83 44.23 75.08
C ARG A 572 17.93 45.13 74.49
N TRP A 573 19.14 44.60 74.40
CA TRP A 573 20.25 45.26 73.71
C TRP A 573 20.94 44.30 72.73
N ARG A 574 21.47 44.84 71.64
CA ARG A 574 22.32 44.10 70.69
C ARG A 574 23.53 44.92 70.30
N LEU A 575 24.69 44.28 70.15
CA LEU A 575 25.91 44.86 69.59
C LEU A 575 25.93 44.52 68.10
N ILE A 576 25.99 45.55 67.27
CA ILE A 576 26.03 45.48 65.82
C ILE A 576 27.42 45.94 65.36
N ASP A 577 28.04 45.32 64.36
CA ASP A 577 29.31 45.79 63.81
C ASP A 577 29.15 46.89 62.75
N GLU A 578 30.25 47.27 62.09
CA GLU A 578 30.26 48.29 61.01
C GLU A 578 29.53 47.84 59.73
N ASP A 579 29.28 46.54 59.61
CA ASP A 579 28.62 45.88 58.48
C ASP A 579 27.15 45.54 58.79
N GLY A 580 26.62 45.97 59.95
CA GLY A 580 25.21 45.72 60.32
C GLY A 580 24.95 44.33 60.93
N ASN A 581 25.98 43.54 61.20
CA ASN A 581 25.85 42.20 61.76
C ASN A 581 25.75 42.21 63.28
N VAL A 582 24.83 41.42 63.84
CA VAL A 582 24.68 41.27 65.29
C VAL A 582 25.82 40.40 65.84
N LEU A 583 26.77 41.00 66.55
CA LEU A 583 27.89 40.33 67.19
C LEU A 583 27.55 39.71 68.56
N ALA A 584 26.60 40.31 69.27
CA ALA A 584 26.13 39.86 70.58
C ALA A 584 24.75 40.45 70.89
N ASP A 585 23.92 39.73 71.66
CA ASP A 585 22.65 40.22 72.18
C ASP A 585 22.60 40.12 73.71
N SER A 586 21.56 40.68 74.32
CA SER A 586 21.40 40.69 75.78
C SER A 586 21.16 39.31 76.38
N GLY A 587 20.66 38.32 75.60
CA GLY A 587 20.28 36.97 76.03
C GLY A 587 19.22 36.87 77.14
N GLU A 588 18.96 37.98 77.84
CA GLU A 588 18.04 38.13 78.97
C GLU A 588 17.17 39.39 78.74
N GLU A 589 15.96 39.34 79.29
CA GLU A 589 14.95 40.38 79.23
C GLU A 589 15.15 41.39 80.36
N HIS A 590 15.05 42.69 80.05
CA HIS A 590 15.16 43.75 81.06
C HIS A 590 13.83 44.48 81.24
N THR A 591 13.48 44.77 82.50
CA THR A 591 12.18 45.37 82.83
C THR A 591 12.12 46.88 82.59
N SER A 592 13.25 47.49 82.20
CA SER A 592 13.33 48.91 81.85
C SER A 592 14.55 49.22 80.98
N ARG A 593 14.44 50.28 80.16
CA ARG A 593 15.54 50.86 79.37
C ARG A 593 16.83 51.07 80.17
N GLY A 594 16.70 51.59 81.39
CA GLY A 594 17.85 51.87 82.26
C GLY A 594 18.59 50.60 82.68
N GLU A 595 17.87 49.51 82.90
CA GLU A 595 18.44 48.21 83.27
C GLU A 595 19.15 47.55 82.08
N ALA A 596 18.56 47.59 80.88
CA ALA A 596 19.20 47.14 79.65
C ALA A 596 20.47 47.95 79.33
N ALA A 597 20.40 49.28 79.50
CA ALA A 597 21.55 50.15 79.32
C ALA A 597 22.65 49.92 80.37
N GLU A 598 22.33 49.66 81.64
CA GLU A 598 23.33 49.33 82.66
C GLU A 598 24.01 47.97 82.39
N ALA A 599 23.24 46.97 81.95
CA ALA A 599 23.76 45.67 81.54
C ALA A 599 24.73 45.79 80.35
N MET A 600 24.33 46.55 79.33
CA MET A 600 25.17 46.88 78.17
C MET A 600 26.42 47.70 78.56
N MET A 601 26.32 48.67 79.47
CA MET A 601 27.47 49.47 79.92
C MET A 601 28.58 48.63 80.55
N THR A 602 28.23 47.51 81.17
CA THR A 602 29.19 46.52 81.69
C THR A 602 30.01 45.87 80.56
N LEU A 603 29.39 45.67 79.39
CA LEU A 603 30.05 45.13 78.20
C LEU A 603 30.85 46.22 77.44
N LYS A 604 30.35 47.46 77.41
CA LYS A 604 31.02 48.62 76.79
C LYS A 604 32.39 48.93 77.40
N GLU A 605 32.65 48.54 78.65
CA GLU A 605 34.00 48.59 79.24
C GLU A 605 35.03 47.75 78.47
N GLN A 606 34.61 46.71 77.75
CA GLN A 606 35.46 45.85 76.91
C GLN A 606 35.51 46.27 75.43
N ALA A 607 34.56 47.08 74.98
CA ALA A 607 34.48 47.64 73.62
C ALA A 607 34.31 49.18 73.67
N PRO A 608 35.36 49.94 74.07
CA PRO A 608 35.24 51.37 74.38
C PRO A 608 34.99 52.27 73.17
N ASN A 609 35.25 51.76 71.96
CA ASN A 609 35.02 52.49 70.71
C ASN A 609 33.61 52.27 70.16
N ALA A 610 32.79 51.43 70.81
CA ALA A 610 31.45 51.15 70.32
C ALA A 610 30.48 52.29 70.64
N GLU A 611 29.79 52.79 69.63
CA GLU A 611 28.80 53.86 69.78
C GLU A 611 27.54 53.35 70.50
N LEU A 612 26.78 54.23 71.16
CA LEU A 612 25.47 53.87 71.74
C LEU A 612 24.41 54.49 70.84
N LEU A 613 23.57 53.65 70.25
CA LEU A 613 22.50 54.04 69.36
C LEU A 613 21.16 53.84 70.05
N GLU A 614 20.36 54.89 70.06
CA GLU A 614 18.98 54.88 70.53
C GLU A 614 18.08 55.23 69.35
N ILE A 615 17.21 54.29 69.00
CA ILE A 615 16.23 54.44 67.95
C ILE A 615 14.98 54.99 68.63
N GLU A 616 14.76 56.30 68.55
CA GLU A 616 13.56 56.96 69.11
C GLU A 616 12.39 57.03 68.12
N THR A 617 12.64 56.70 66.85
CA THR A 617 11.70 56.67 65.70
C THR A 617 12.09 55.52 64.77
N ALA A 618 11.33 55.21 63.71
CA ALA A 618 11.77 54.22 62.73
C ALA A 618 13.16 54.54 62.14
N ALA A 619 13.86 53.53 61.62
CA ALA A 619 15.18 53.71 61.05
C ALA A 619 15.49 52.75 59.90
N PHE A 620 16.29 53.22 58.95
CA PHE A 620 16.89 52.37 57.92
C PHE A 620 18.24 51.83 58.38
N GLU A 621 18.40 50.51 58.33
CA GLU A 621 19.64 49.80 58.62
C GLU A 621 20.22 49.21 57.31
N LEU A 622 21.45 49.58 56.97
CA LEU A 622 22.21 48.94 55.89
C LEU A 622 23.03 47.79 56.50
N PHE A 623 22.85 46.57 55.99
CA PHE A 623 23.49 45.37 56.50
C PHE A 623 24.18 44.59 55.39
N VAL A 624 25.19 43.79 55.73
CA VAL A 624 25.86 42.85 54.84
C VAL A 624 25.41 41.43 55.14
N ASN A 625 25.05 40.66 54.11
CA ASN A 625 24.65 39.26 54.24
C ASN A 625 25.87 38.30 54.31
N GLU A 626 25.60 37.00 54.31
CA GLU A 626 26.66 35.96 54.39
C GLU A 626 27.57 35.91 53.14
N ASP A 627 27.16 36.52 52.03
CA ASP A 627 27.86 36.55 50.74
C ASP A 627 28.64 37.86 50.51
N ASP A 628 28.86 38.65 51.57
CA ASP A 628 29.49 39.98 51.52
C ASP A 628 28.70 41.03 50.67
N GLU A 629 27.39 40.85 50.51
CA GLU A 629 26.51 41.76 49.78
C GLU A 629 25.61 42.60 50.72
N TRP A 630 25.39 43.86 50.35
CA TRP A 630 24.66 44.85 51.12
C TRP A 630 23.15 44.86 50.82
N GLY A 631 22.30 44.84 51.84
CA GLY A 631 20.87 45.12 51.74
C GLY A 631 20.46 46.27 52.67
N TRP A 632 19.21 46.69 52.58
CA TRP A 632 18.61 47.62 53.54
C TRP A 632 17.38 46.99 54.21
N ARG A 633 17.13 47.36 55.47
CA ARG A 633 15.90 47.02 56.18
C ARG A 633 15.34 48.22 56.93
N LEU A 634 14.03 48.39 56.89
CA LEU A 634 13.29 49.38 57.67
C LEU A 634 12.81 48.71 58.96
N ILE A 635 13.25 49.25 60.09
CA ILE A 635 12.82 48.81 61.42
C ILE A 635 12.03 49.91 62.11
N ASP A 636 11.01 49.52 62.88
CA ASP A 636 10.25 50.46 63.71
C ASP A 636 10.99 50.82 65.00
N GLU A 637 10.37 51.64 65.86
CA GLU A 637 10.93 52.05 67.17
C GLU A 637 11.17 50.87 68.14
N ALA A 638 10.46 49.75 67.94
CA ALA A 638 10.63 48.51 68.70
C ALA A 638 11.73 47.60 68.10
N GLY A 639 12.33 48.00 66.97
CA GLY A 639 13.31 47.20 66.25
C GLY A 639 12.69 46.04 65.45
N LYS A 640 11.36 46.05 65.23
CA LYS A 640 10.67 45.06 64.40
C LYS A 640 10.83 45.43 62.92
N LEU A 641 11.06 44.42 62.09
CA LEU A 641 11.16 44.56 60.63
C LEU A 641 9.82 44.96 60.02
N VAL A 642 9.81 46.02 59.23
CA VAL A 642 8.60 46.58 58.58
C VAL A 642 8.67 46.43 57.07
N ALA A 643 9.83 46.67 56.48
CA ALA A 643 10.13 46.43 55.07
C ALA A 643 11.60 46.04 54.89
N GLU A 644 11.90 45.31 53.83
CA GLU A 644 13.27 44.89 53.50
C GLU A 644 13.51 45.07 52.00
N ASP A 645 14.77 45.25 51.65
CA ASP A 645 15.28 45.13 50.29
C ASP A 645 15.07 43.69 49.79
N PRO A 646 14.34 43.47 48.70
CA PRO A 646 14.16 42.13 48.14
C PRO A 646 15.45 41.57 47.50
N SER A 647 16.47 42.41 47.31
CA SER A 647 17.74 42.04 46.69
C SER A 647 18.93 42.49 47.56
N THR A 648 20.09 41.93 47.26
CA THR A 648 21.37 42.30 47.87
C THR A 648 22.26 42.96 46.82
N HIS A 649 23.21 43.78 47.27
CA HIS A 649 23.97 44.68 46.41
C HIS A 649 25.47 44.61 46.68
N PRO A 650 26.33 44.72 45.66
CA PRO A 650 27.78 44.55 45.82
C PRO A 650 28.43 45.68 46.65
N THR A 651 27.73 46.79 46.87
CA THR A 651 28.25 47.93 47.63
C THR A 651 27.19 48.57 48.49
N ARG A 652 27.61 49.06 49.67
CA ARG A 652 26.79 49.91 50.54
C ARG A 652 26.13 51.10 49.82
N GLY A 653 26.85 51.70 48.87
CA GLY A 653 26.33 52.82 48.08
C GLY A 653 25.22 52.42 47.11
N ALA A 654 25.21 51.17 46.63
CA ALA A 654 24.13 50.62 45.82
C ALA A 654 22.92 50.25 46.69
N ALA A 655 23.11 49.63 47.86
CA ALA A 655 22.01 49.40 48.81
C ALA A 655 21.35 50.70 49.28
N ARG A 656 22.14 51.77 49.50
CA ARG A 656 21.58 53.11 49.76
C ARG A 656 20.78 53.64 48.56
N GLN A 657 21.22 53.39 47.32
CA GLN A 657 20.45 53.79 46.15
C GLN A 657 19.13 53.03 46.06
N ALA A 658 19.13 51.72 46.32
CA ALA A 658 17.90 50.92 46.41
C ALA A 658 16.94 51.43 47.49
N MET A 659 17.45 51.73 48.68
CA MET A 659 16.67 52.38 49.76
C MET A 659 16.08 53.73 49.31
N ASN A 660 16.88 54.57 48.61
CA ASN A 660 16.38 55.85 48.11
C ASN A 660 15.26 55.67 47.06
N ARG A 661 15.24 54.57 46.30
CA ARG A 661 14.13 54.26 45.39
C ARG A 661 12.83 53.98 46.13
N LEU A 662 12.88 53.30 47.28
CA LEU A 662 11.68 53.16 48.13
C LEU A 662 11.17 54.55 48.54
N LEU A 663 12.06 55.45 48.95
CA LEU A 663 11.68 56.81 49.35
C LEU A 663 11.12 57.65 48.20
N GLU A 664 11.62 57.43 46.97
CA GLU A 664 11.12 58.08 45.76
C GLU A 664 9.69 57.65 45.41
N HIS A 665 9.36 56.37 45.63
CA HIS A 665 8.09 55.75 45.28
C HIS A 665 7.16 55.49 46.48
N LEU A 666 7.41 56.15 47.62
CA LEU A 666 6.71 55.87 48.87
C LEU A 666 5.19 56.12 48.79
N ASP A 667 4.79 57.16 48.06
CA ASP A 667 3.40 57.58 47.89
C ASP A 667 2.69 56.90 46.69
N SER A 668 3.29 55.87 46.09
CA SER A 668 2.71 55.13 44.94
C SER A 668 1.39 54.47 45.29
N ASP A 669 0.46 54.31 44.35
CA ASP A 669 -0.86 53.72 44.60
C ASP A 669 -0.78 52.25 45.07
N VAL A 670 -1.87 51.72 45.64
CA VAL A 670 -1.96 50.32 46.10
C VAL A 670 -3.02 49.58 45.28
N ARG A 671 -2.66 48.40 44.77
CA ARG A 671 -3.56 47.48 44.06
C ARG A 671 -3.57 46.11 44.74
N THR A 672 -4.76 45.53 44.87
CA THR A 672 -4.90 44.09 45.12
C THR A 672 -4.72 43.31 43.83
N MET A 673 -3.80 42.35 43.83
CA MET A 673 -3.51 41.46 42.72
C MET A 673 -3.92 40.02 43.09
N ASP A 674 -5.22 39.73 43.00
CA ASP A 674 -5.81 38.40 43.21
C ASP A 674 -5.93 37.58 41.92
N ARG A 675 -5.60 38.20 40.78
CA ARG A 675 -5.66 37.63 39.43
C ARG A 675 -4.42 38.01 38.64
N ALA A 676 -4.14 37.25 37.59
CA ALA A 676 -3.11 37.62 36.63
C ALA A 676 -3.49 38.91 35.91
N ILE A 677 -2.51 39.62 35.35
CA ILE A 677 -2.72 40.85 34.60
C ILE A 677 -1.95 40.84 33.29
N PHE A 678 -2.52 41.47 32.27
CA PHE A 678 -1.75 42.00 31.15
C PHE A 678 -1.25 43.37 31.55
N GLN A 679 0.07 43.54 31.61
CA GLN A 679 0.68 44.83 31.88
C GLN A 679 1.25 45.43 30.60
N PRO A 680 0.63 46.49 30.05
CA PRO A 680 1.24 47.29 29.00
C PRO A 680 2.42 48.11 29.55
N TYR A 681 3.48 48.22 28.76
CA TYR A 681 4.64 49.08 29.01
C TYR A 681 5.20 49.59 27.67
N ALA A 682 6.04 50.62 27.68
CA ALA A 682 6.62 51.19 26.46
C ALA A 682 8.14 51.08 26.46
N ASP A 683 8.70 50.47 25.41
CA ASP A 683 10.14 50.40 25.13
C ASP A 683 10.36 50.61 23.63
N ASP A 684 10.57 51.87 23.22
CA ASP A 684 10.48 52.37 21.84
C ASP A 684 9.09 52.21 21.16
N ASP A 685 8.48 51.02 21.24
CA ASP A 685 7.10 50.68 20.88
C ASP A 685 6.32 50.20 22.14
N TRP A 686 5.02 49.95 22.00
CA TRP A 686 4.18 49.45 23.09
C TRP A 686 4.23 47.94 23.15
N HIS A 687 4.46 47.42 24.36
CA HIS A 687 4.52 46.01 24.65
C HIS A 687 3.64 45.59 25.81
N TRP A 688 3.33 44.30 25.88
CA TRP A 688 2.67 43.72 27.05
C TRP A 688 3.43 42.53 27.60
N ARG A 689 3.30 42.35 28.92
CA ARG A 689 3.73 41.15 29.64
C ARG A 689 2.59 40.60 30.47
N PHE A 690 2.47 39.28 30.54
CA PHE A 690 1.46 38.60 31.34
C PHE A 690 2.06 38.18 32.68
N VAL A 691 1.51 38.72 33.76
CA VAL A 691 2.09 38.60 35.09
C VAL A 691 1.11 37.94 36.05
N LEU A 692 1.55 36.88 36.71
CA LEU A 692 0.79 36.16 37.72
C LEU A 692 0.73 36.94 39.05
N PRO A 693 -0.23 36.64 39.95
CA PRO A 693 -0.26 37.24 41.29
C PRO A 693 1.06 37.15 42.05
N SER A 694 1.81 36.05 41.86
CA SER A 694 3.16 35.84 42.42
C SER A 694 4.19 36.88 41.98
N GLY A 695 3.93 37.62 40.89
CA GLY A 695 4.85 38.55 40.24
C GLY A 695 5.68 37.90 39.13
N GLU A 696 5.56 36.59 38.93
CA GLU A 696 6.21 35.89 37.82
C GLU A 696 5.60 36.35 36.49
N THR A 697 6.46 36.80 35.57
CA THR A 697 6.08 37.01 34.17
C THR A 697 6.18 35.68 33.45
N VAL A 698 5.08 35.19 32.89
CA VAL A 698 5.04 33.88 32.21
C VAL A 698 4.91 34.01 30.70
N ALA A 699 4.43 35.15 30.19
CA ALA A 699 4.34 35.43 28.77
C ALA A 699 4.69 36.89 28.46
N VAL A 700 5.23 37.11 27.27
CA VAL A 700 5.41 38.44 26.67
C VAL A 700 4.83 38.46 25.26
N GLU A 701 4.65 39.65 24.75
CA GLU A 701 4.19 39.89 23.38
C GLU A 701 5.09 39.22 22.32
N GLY A 702 4.46 38.73 21.24
CA GLY A 702 5.14 38.20 20.07
C GLY A 702 5.29 39.16 18.88
N GLU A 703 4.51 40.24 18.82
CA GLU A 703 4.62 41.32 17.83
C GLU A 703 5.04 42.64 18.52
N ASP A 704 5.08 43.77 17.82
CA ASP A 704 5.30 45.09 18.43
C ASP A 704 4.11 46.00 18.08
N HIS A 705 3.63 46.82 19.02
CA HIS A 705 2.52 47.75 18.77
C HIS A 705 2.97 49.22 18.73
N PRO A 706 2.73 49.96 17.63
CA PRO A 706 3.09 51.38 17.54
C PRO A 706 2.37 52.29 18.54
N THR A 707 1.20 51.88 19.03
CA THR A 707 0.39 52.68 19.97
C THR A 707 -0.25 51.82 21.03
N ARG A 708 -0.42 52.42 22.22
CA ARG A 708 -1.15 51.81 23.34
C ARG A 708 -2.56 51.34 22.98
N ASP A 709 -3.31 52.16 22.25
CA ASP A 709 -4.70 51.85 21.91
C ASP A 709 -4.75 50.60 21.01
N GLU A 710 -3.80 50.47 20.07
CA GLU A 710 -3.66 49.30 19.21
C GLU A 710 -3.29 48.03 19.98
N LEU A 711 -2.37 48.15 20.95
CA LEU A 711 -2.05 47.05 21.87
C LEU A 711 -3.28 46.62 22.67
N VAL A 712 -3.99 47.57 23.29
CA VAL A 712 -5.15 47.24 24.14
C VAL A 712 -6.27 46.62 23.30
N ASP A 713 -6.48 47.09 22.08
CA ASP A 713 -7.44 46.52 21.13
C ASP A 713 -7.06 45.09 20.68
N SER A 714 -5.77 44.72 20.67
CA SER A 714 -5.29 43.38 20.29
C SER A 714 -5.51 42.34 21.39
N LEU A 715 -5.50 42.75 22.67
CA LEU A 715 -5.59 41.84 23.83
C LEU A 715 -6.84 40.96 23.81
N ASP A 716 -7.99 41.43 23.32
CA ASP A 716 -9.21 40.61 23.26
C ASP A 716 -9.01 39.39 22.35
N SER A 717 -8.37 39.57 21.18
CA SER A 717 -8.04 38.47 20.27
C SER A 717 -7.01 37.51 20.89
N ILE A 718 -6.02 38.04 21.61
CA ILE A 718 -4.98 37.24 22.28
C ILE A 718 -5.60 36.36 23.38
N ARG A 719 -6.57 36.89 24.14
CA ARG A 719 -7.30 36.13 25.17
C ARG A 719 -8.14 35.01 24.57
N GLU A 720 -8.77 35.27 23.42
CA GLU A 720 -9.51 34.25 22.69
C GLU A 720 -8.59 33.16 22.15
N ALA A 721 -7.47 33.53 21.53
CA ALA A 721 -6.45 32.61 21.03
C ALA A 721 -5.86 31.76 22.15
N ALA A 722 -5.37 32.37 23.23
CA ALA A 722 -4.78 31.68 24.39
C ALA A 722 -5.75 30.63 24.98
N ALA A 723 -7.03 30.98 25.13
CA ALA A 723 -8.01 30.08 25.71
C ALA A 723 -8.54 29.00 24.75
N ALA A 724 -8.40 29.19 23.45
CA ALA A 724 -8.83 28.21 22.43
C ALA A 724 -7.68 27.32 21.96
N ALA A 725 -6.43 27.72 22.21
CA ALA A 725 -5.27 27.08 21.63
C ALA A 725 -5.05 25.64 22.08
N GLN A 726 -4.64 24.80 21.13
CA GLN A 726 -4.15 23.44 21.40
C GLN A 726 -2.64 23.47 21.66
N SER A 727 -2.14 22.58 22.51
CA SER A 727 -0.70 22.51 22.82
C SER A 727 -0.01 21.39 22.05
N TYR A 728 1.15 21.70 21.47
CA TYR A 728 2.01 20.75 20.77
C TYR A 728 3.48 20.98 21.11
N THR A 729 4.22 19.88 21.21
CA THR A 729 5.69 19.92 21.24
C THR A 729 6.21 19.81 19.81
N VAL A 730 6.90 20.85 19.34
CA VAL A 730 7.44 20.98 17.99
C VAL A 730 8.95 20.75 18.03
N GLY A 731 9.43 19.82 17.20
CA GLY A 731 10.85 19.55 16.99
C GLY A 731 11.51 20.55 16.02
N ASP A 732 12.54 20.10 15.30
CA ASP A 732 13.17 20.92 14.25
C ASP A 732 12.26 21.12 13.04
N VAL A 733 11.26 20.25 12.88
CA VAL A 733 10.29 20.24 11.77
C VAL A 733 8.88 20.06 12.30
N ALA A 734 7.94 20.80 11.74
CA ALA A 734 6.51 20.67 11.96
C ALA A 734 5.76 20.47 10.64
N VAL A 735 4.65 19.73 10.67
CA VAL A 735 3.72 19.68 9.56
C VAL A 735 2.54 20.59 9.87
N GLN A 736 2.15 21.47 8.95
CA GLN A 736 0.97 22.29 9.09
C GLN A 736 -0.01 22.01 7.96
N LEU A 737 -1.24 21.63 8.32
CA LEU A 737 -2.35 21.52 7.39
C LEU A 737 -2.99 22.88 7.18
N TYR A 738 -3.31 23.21 5.93
CA TYR A 738 -3.98 24.47 5.61
C TYR A 738 -5.00 24.29 4.48
N GLY A 739 -6.01 25.16 4.46
CA GLY A 739 -7.12 25.08 3.50
C GLY A 739 -8.49 25.10 4.18
N SER A 740 -9.54 25.16 3.37
CA SER A 740 -10.93 25.20 3.88
C SER A 740 -11.88 24.29 3.10
N THR A 741 -11.75 24.27 1.77
CA THR A 741 -12.50 23.35 0.88
C THR A 741 -11.61 22.32 0.22
N GLU A 742 -10.38 22.71 -0.10
CA GLU A 742 -9.31 21.84 -0.58
C GLU A 742 -8.19 22.00 0.42
N TRP A 743 -7.71 20.88 0.94
CA TRP A 743 -6.72 20.82 2.00
C TRP A 743 -5.35 20.56 1.41
N ARG A 744 -4.33 21.11 2.05
CA ARG A 744 -2.93 21.00 1.69
C ARG A 744 -2.12 20.88 2.97
N PHE A 745 -0.85 20.53 2.83
CA PHE A 745 0.06 20.54 3.95
C PHE A 745 1.39 21.18 3.53
N ARG A 746 2.07 21.77 4.49
CA ARG A 746 3.44 22.25 4.33
C ARG A 746 4.31 21.81 5.50
N LEU A 747 5.58 21.67 5.23
CA LEU A 747 6.62 21.43 6.22
C LEU A 747 7.21 22.77 6.63
N LEU A 748 7.23 23.03 7.92
CA LEU A 748 7.79 24.24 8.51
C LEU A 748 9.00 23.86 9.35
N ASP A 749 10.04 24.69 9.31
CA ASP A 749 11.12 24.59 10.28
C ASP A 749 10.67 25.10 11.66
N ARG A 750 11.56 24.98 12.64
CA ARG A 750 11.32 25.49 14.01
C ARG A 750 10.92 26.97 14.01
N ASP A 751 11.48 27.79 13.14
CA ASP A 751 11.25 29.24 13.07
C ASP A 751 10.03 29.61 12.19
N ARG A 752 9.26 28.59 11.75
CA ARG A 752 8.08 28.67 10.86
C ARG A 752 8.39 29.12 9.44
N GLU A 753 9.63 28.96 8.98
CA GLU A 753 9.99 29.09 7.57
C GLU A 753 9.60 27.82 6.81
N GLU A 754 9.08 27.98 5.59
CA GLU A 754 8.56 26.86 4.79
C GLU A 754 9.72 26.07 4.16
N ILE A 755 9.80 24.77 4.47
CA ILE A 755 10.79 23.82 3.94
C ILE A 755 10.27 23.16 2.65
N ALA A 756 8.98 22.79 2.63
CA ALA A 756 8.33 22.14 1.51
C ALA A 756 6.81 22.35 1.55
N ASP A 757 6.16 22.31 0.39
CA ASP A 757 4.71 22.42 0.26
C ASP A 757 4.15 21.29 -0.60
N SER A 758 2.95 20.84 -0.26
CA SER A 758 2.20 19.85 -1.03
C SER A 758 1.92 20.33 -2.45
N VAL A 759 2.15 19.46 -3.43
CA VAL A 759 1.89 19.76 -4.85
C VAL A 759 0.40 19.63 -5.17
N GLY A 760 -0.23 18.57 -4.65
CA GLY A 760 -1.65 18.29 -4.79
C GLY A 760 -2.49 18.92 -3.69
N SER A 761 -3.81 18.89 -3.88
CA SER A 761 -4.76 19.20 -2.81
C SER A 761 -5.66 18.01 -2.53
N TYR A 762 -6.02 17.85 -1.27
CA TYR A 762 -6.87 16.80 -0.75
C TYR A 762 -8.31 17.29 -0.60
N ALA A 763 -9.28 16.39 -0.77
CA ALA A 763 -10.69 16.73 -0.74
C ALA A 763 -11.18 17.21 0.64
N ASP A 764 -10.54 16.75 1.71
CA ASP A 764 -10.87 17.08 3.08
C ASP A 764 -9.63 16.91 4.01
N ARG A 765 -9.79 17.36 5.26
CA ARG A 765 -8.74 17.31 6.29
C ARG A 765 -8.30 15.88 6.60
N GLU A 766 -9.21 14.90 6.56
CA GLU A 766 -8.89 13.50 6.89
C GLU A 766 -8.00 12.89 5.81
N ALA A 767 -8.26 13.20 4.53
CA ALA A 767 -7.39 12.80 3.43
C ALA A 767 -6.01 13.46 3.48
N ALA A 768 -5.93 14.74 3.85
CA ALA A 768 -4.64 15.42 4.03
C ALA A 768 -3.86 14.83 5.22
N LEU A 769 -4.54 14.56 6.34
CA LEU A 769 -3.94 13.88 7.49
C LEU A 769 -3.42 12.49 7.13
N ALA A 770 -4.18 11.69 6.38
CA ALA A 770 -3.73 10.36 5.96
C ALA A 770 -2.46 10.41 5.10
N ALA A 771 -2.35 11.39 4.21
CA ALA A 771 -1.13 11.60 3.41
C ALA A 771 0.06 12.05 4.26
N VAL A 772 -0.18 12.90 5.26
CA VAL A 772 0.85 13.30 6.23
C VAL A 772 1.27 12.11 7.11
N ASP A 773 0.33 11.30 7.61
CA ASP A 773 0.61 10.13 8.43
C ASP A 773 1.44 9.09 7.66
N GLU A 774 1.16 8.90 6.36
CA GLU A 774 1.98 8.06 5.48
C GLU A 774 3.37 8.66 5.26
N LEU A 775 3.46 9.97 5.03
CA LEU A 775 4.74 10.67 4.88
C LEU A 775 5.61 10.56 6.14
N THR A 776 5.08 10.91 7.31
CA THR A 776 5.82 10.93 8.57
C THR A 776 6.10 9.53 9.08
N GLY A 777 5.16 8.58 8.88
CA GLY A 777 5.29 7.20 9.36
C GLY A 777 6.37 6.37 8.65
N TYR A 778 6.84 6.81 7.48
CA TYR A 778 7.85 6.12 6.67
C TYR A 778 9.00 7.03 6.21
N ALA A 779 9.12 8.23 6.80
CA ALA A 779 10.14 9.21 6.40
C ALA A 779 11.57 8.69 6.62
N ASP A 780 11.85 8.03 7.75
CA ASP A 780 13.18 7.53 8.11
C ASP A 780 13.67 6.39 7.18
N GLU A 781 12.75 5.61 6.64
CA GLU A 781 13.00 4.52 5.69
C GLU A 781 12.99 4.97 4.23
N ALA A 782 12.63 6.23 3.95
CA ALA A 782 12.45 6.76 2.60
C ALA A 782 13.76 6.71 1.79
N PRO A 783 13.81 6.00 0.65
CA PRO A 783 14.99 6.01 -0.20
C PRO A 783 15.16 7.38 -0.87
N ILE A 784 16.38 7.92 -0.78
CA ILE A 784 16.79 9.09 -1.57
C ILE A 784 17.35 8.61 -2.92
N PHE A 785 16.85 9.17 -4.02
CA PHE A 785 17.28 8.82 -5.37
C PHE A 785 17.25 10.02 -6.33
N ALA A 786 17.83 9.85 -7.51
CA ALA A 786 17.74 10.81 -8.61
C ALA A 786 17.57 10.04 -9.93
N ILE A 787 16.78 10.59 -10.85
CA ILE A 787 16.65 10.05 -12.21
C ILE A 787 17.75 10.69 -13.07
N GLU A 788 18.76 9.91 -13.47
CA GLU A 788 19.87 10.43 -14.27
C GLU A 788 19.49 10.56 -15.76
N ASP A 789 19.26 9.44 -16.43
CA ASP A 789 18.84 9.40 -17.84
C ASP A 789 17.39 8.90 -17.98
N ALA A 790 17.06 7.80 -17.28
CA ALA A 790 15.73 7.21 -17.21
C ALA A 790 15.58 6.32 -15.98
N ALA A 791 14.34 6.09 -15.56
CA ALA A 791 13.99 5.17 -14.49
C ALA A 791 12.78 4.33 -14.90
N ILE A 792 12.69 3.11 -14.36
CA ILE A 792 11.56 2.20 -14.58
C ILE A 792 10.61 2.39 -13.40
N ARG A 793 9.42 2.93 -13.67
CA ARG A 793 8.33 3.10 -12.72
C ARG A 793 7.35 1.94 -12.85
N LEU A 794 6.84 1.45 -11.72
CA LEU A 794 5.75 0.45 -11.70
C LEU A 794 4.42 1.15 -11.49
N ASP A 795 3.38 0.70 -12.19
CA ASP A 795 2.00 1.18 -12.03
C ASP A 795 1.11 -0.01 -11.69
N ASP A 796 0.21 0.12 -10.71
CA ASP A 796 -0.74 -0.92 -10.33
C ASP A 796 -2.22 -0.51 -10.48
N SER A 797 -2.48 0.69 -11.00
CA SER A 797 -3.78 1.35 -10.97
C SER A 797 -4.85 0.62 -11.79
N GLU A 798 -4.46 0.07 -12.94
CA GLU A 798 -5.32 -0.74 -13.83
C GLU A 798 -4.79 -2.19 -13.99
N GLY A 799 -3.94 -2.63 -13.05
CA GLY A 799 -3.15 -3.86 -13.14
C GLY A 799 -1.66 -3.54 -13.24
N TRP A 800 -0.80 -4.51 -12.92
CA TRP A 800 0.64 -4.25 -12.80
C TRP A 800 1.29 -4.09 -14.18
N SER A 801 1.76 -2.88 -14.50
CA SER A 801 2.56 -2.55 -15.68
C SER A 801 3.80 -1.73 -15.29
N TRP A 802 4.67 -1.45 -16.26
CA TRP A 802 5.85 -0.61 -16.05
C TRP A 802 5.95 0.46 -17.13
N ASP A 803 6.44 1.63 -16.73
CA ASP A 803 6.77 2.75 -17.59
C ASP A 803 8.25 3.08 -17.47
N LEU A 804 8.92 3.31 -18.59
CA LEU A 804 10.22 3.95 -18.63
C LEU A 804 9.98 5.46 -18.68
N VAL A 805 10.36 6.16 -17.62
CA VAL A 805 10.25 7.62 -17.50
C VAL A 805 11.62 8.27 -17.63
N ASP A 806 11.68 9.47 -18.20
CA ASP A 806 12.89 10.28 -18.21
C ASP A 806 12.99 11.18 -16.96
N ARG A 807 14.03 12.03 -16.90
CA ARG A 807 14.27 12.96 -15.79
C ARG A 807 13.16 14.00 -15.57
N ASP A 808 12.39 14.30 -16.62
CA ASP A 808 11.27 15.24 -16.59
C ASP A 808 9.96 14.52 -16.23
N ARG A 809 10.04 13.21 -15.92
CA ARG A 809 8.92 12.27 -15.68
C ARG A 809 8.01 12.09 -16.89
N GLU A 810 8.53 12.28 -18.11
CA GLU A 810 7.80 11.96 -19.34
C GLU A 810 7.95 10.46 -19.65
N VAL A 811 6.83 9.78 -19.92
CA VAL A 811 6.82 8.37 -20.30
C VAL A 811 7.34 8.25 -21.73
N ILE A 812 8.47 7.55 -21.89
CA ILE A 812 9.10 7.35 -23.21
C ILE A 812 8.82 5.95 -23.80
N ALA A 813 8.50 4.98 -22.95
CA ALA A 813 8.10 3.63 -23.35
C ALA A 813 7.35 2.95 -22.20
N SER A 814 6.52 1.96 -22.52
CA SER A 814 5.77 1.20 -21.54
C SER A 814 5.76 -0.29 -21.87
N GLY A 815 5.55 -1.11 -20.84
CA GLY A 815 5.28 -2.53 -21.00
C GLY A 815 3.96 -2.77 -21.74
N VAL A 816 3.91 -3.76 -22.62
CA VAL A 816 2.68 -4.05 -23.37
C VAL A 816 1.78 -5.01 -22.60
N GLY A 817 0.66 -4.48 -22.10
CA GLY A 817 -0.32 -5.23 -21.32
C GLY A 817 -0.13 -5.06 -19.81
N THR A 818 -0.92 -5.80 -19.04
CA THR A 818 -0.93 -5.73 -17.57
C THR A 818 -0.78 -7.12 -16.99
N THR A 819 -0.01 -7.23 -15.91
CA THR A 819 0.15 -8.46 -15.14
C THR A 819 -0.71 -8.48 -13.88
N SER A 820 -0.82 -9.65 -13.27
CA SER A 820 -1.70 -9.87 -12.10
C SER A 820 -1.10 -9.44 -10.76
N ASN A 821 0.23 -9.29 -10.68
CA ASN A 821 0.93 -9.04 -9.42
C ASN A 821 2.33 -8.45 -9.67
N LYS A 822 2.88 -7.79 -8.65
CA LYS A 822 4.20 -7.16 -8.66
C LYS A 822 5.33 -8.12 -9.10
N ALA A 823 5.32 -9.38 -8.68
CA ALA A 823 6.38 -10.32 -9.06
C ALA A 823 6.35 -10.68 -10.56
N ALA A 824 5.18 -10.64 -11.20
CA ALA A 824 5.05 -10.86 -12.63
C ALA A 824 5.61 -9.68 -13.42
N VAL A 825 5.20 -8.44 -13.14
CA VAL A 825 5.76 -7.25 -13.82
C VAL A 825 7.27 -7.12 -13.61
N MET A 826 7.78 -7.53 -12.44
CA MET A 826 9.23 -7.57 -12.17
C MET A 826 9.97 -8.59 -13.06
N SER A 827 9.30 -9.70 -13.42
CA SER A 827 9.83 -10.67 -14.38
C SER A 827 9.86 -10.07 -15.79
N ASP A 828 8.78 -9.39 -16.20
CA ASP A 828 8.69 -8.71 -17.50
C ASP A 828 9.77 -7.63 -17.62
N VAL A 829 10.01 -6.88 -16.54
CA VAL A 829 11.06 -5.86 -16.51
C VAL A 829 12.44 -6.46 -16.77
N GLU A 830 12.73 -7.61 -16.16
CA GLU A 830 14.01 -8.31 -16.30
C GLU A 830 14.14 -9.00 -17.66
N GLU A 831 13.05 -9.51 -18.22
CA GLU A 831 12.99 -10.05 -19.57
C GLU A 831 13.31 -8.98 -20.63
N VAL A 832 12.67 -7.81 -20.53
CA VAL A 832 12.98 -6.66 -21.42
C VAL A 832 14.43 -6.23 -21.26
N ARG A 833 14.97 -6.24 -20.03
CA ARG A 833 16.38 -5.88 -19.77
C ARG A 833 17.36 -6.85 -20.45
N GLN A 834 17.01 -8.14 -20.53
CA GLN A 834 17.84 -9.15 -21.19
C GLN A 834 17.71 -9.08 -22.72
N LEU A 835 16.50 -8.85 -23.23
CA LEU A 835 16.18 -8.95 -24.65
C LEU A 835 16.42 -7.65 -25.43
N ALA A 836 16.06 -6.49 -24.87
CA ALA A 836 16.14 -5.21 -25.60
C ALA A 836 17.56 -4.87 -26.13
N PRO A 837 18.66 -5.12 -25.39
CA PRO A 837 20.01 -4.81 -25.89
C PRO A 837 20.50 -5.71 -27.04
N ILE A 838 19.95 -6.92 -27.15
CA ILE A 838 20.32 -7.91 -28.18
C ILE A 838 19.30 -7.98 -29.32
N ALA A 839 18.16 -7.31 -29.17
CA ALA A 839 17.06 -7.35 -30.13
C ALA A 839 17.49 -6.91 -31.53
N GLY A 840 17.18 -7.75 -32.51
CA GLY A 840 17.40 -7.47 -33.92
C GLY A 840 16.41 -6.47 -34.50
N ARG A 841 16.51 -6.22 -35.81
CA ARG A 841 15.53 -5.44 -36.57
C ARG A 841 14.71 -6.40 -37.43
N VAL A 842 13.39 -6.25 -37.40
CA VAL A 842 12.48 -6.91 -38.32
C VAL A 842 11.49 -5.89 -38.88
N ASP A 843 11.45 -5.77 -40.22
CA ASP A 843 10.46 -4.96 -40.92
C ASP A 843 9.39 -5.88 -41.52
N PHE A 844 8.12 -5.60 -41.19
CA PHE A 844 6.98 -6.34 -41.72
C PHE A 844 6.25 -5.59 -42.84
N ASP A 845 6.79 -4.48 -43.34
CA ASP A 845 6.17 -3.67 -44.41
C ASP A 845 6.13 -4.40 -45.78
N VAL A 846 6.77 -5.57 -45.87
CA VAL A 846 6.74 -6.47 -47.03
C VAL A 846 6.40 -7.88 -46.55
N ALA A 847 5.60 -8.59 -47.34
CA ALA A 847 5.32 -10.01 -47.11
C ALA A 847 6.64 -10.81 -46.98
N SER A 848 6.76 -11.57 -45.90
CA SER A 848 8.02 -12.24 -45.53
C SER A 848 7.75 -13.64 -44.97
N PHE A 849 8.62 -14.59 -45.28
CA PHE A 849 8.69 -15.88 -44.60
C PHE A 849 9.47 -15.72 -43.30
N GLU A 850 8.88 -16.10 -42.19
CA GLU A 850 9.59 -16.20 -40.92
C GLU A 850 9.84 -17.66 -40.56
N LEU A 851 11.05 -17.93 -40.09
CA LEU A 851 11.46 -19.22 -39.57
C LEU A 851 11.22 -19.24 -38.07
N VAL A 852 10.43 -20.19 -37.61
CA VAL A 852 10.03 -20.34 -36.20
C VAL A 852 10.44 -21.74 -35.75
N ALA A 853 11.19 -21.82 -34.65
CA ALA A 853 11.48 -23.07 -33.96
C ALA A 853 10.33 -23.39 -32.99
N ASP A 854 9.98 -24.67 -32.84
CA ASP A 854 9.09 -25.11 -31.76
C ASP A 854 9.87 -25.61 -30.53
N GLU A 855 9.14 -26.05 -29.49
CA GLU A 855 9.70 -26.48 -28.20
C GLU A 855 10.74 -27.61 -28.32
N ASP A 856 10.72 -28.38 -29.42
CA ASP A 856 11.63 -29.48 -29.70
C ASP A 856 12.83 -29.08 -30.59
N ASP A 857 13.06 -27.77 -30.78
CA ASP A 857 14.03 -27.19 -31.72
C ASP A 857 13.76 -27.56 -33.21
N GLU A 858 12.51 -27.90 -33.56
CA GLU A 858 12.13 -28.16 -34.96
C GLU A 858 11.61 -26.88 -35.64
N TRP A 859 12.16 -26.59 -36.81
CA TRP A 859 11.94 -25.36 -37.55
C TRP A 859 10.81 -25.51 -38.56
N ARG A 860 9.91 -24.53 -38.58
CA ARG A 860 8.83 -24.39 -39.57
C ARG A 860 8.83 -22.99 -40.14
N TRP A 861 8.35 -22.84 -41.37
CA TRP A 861 8.15 -21.52 -41.97
C TRP A 861 6.71 -21.05 -41.75
N ARG A 862 6.52 -19.74 -41.56
CA ARG A 862 5.20 -19.11 -41.69
C ARG A 862 5.32 -17.86 -42.55
N LEU A 863 4.38 -17.68 -43.48
CA LEU A 863 4.33 -16.49 -44.32
C LEU A 863 3.50 -15.41 -43.63
N ILE A 864 4.06 -14.21 -43.58
CA ILE A 864 3.46 -13.01 -43.00
C ILE A 864 3.08 -12.05 -44.11
N ASP A 865 1.96 -11.35 -43.95
CA ASP A 865 1.60 -10.20 -44.77
C ASP A 865 2.28 -8.88 -44.33
N GLU A 866 1.94 -7.79 -45.03
CA GLU A 866 2.47 -6.44 -44.77
C GLU A 866 1.98 -5.84 -43.44
N ASP A 867 0.97 -6.44 -42.81
CA ASP A 867 0.38 -6.03 -41.53
C ASP A 867 0.90 -6.88 -40.35
N GLY A 868 1.90 -7.75 -40.59
CA GLY A 868 2.42 -8.66 -39.55
C GLY A 868 1.55 -9.89 -39.29
N ARG A 869 0.47 -10.13 -40.05
CA ARG A 869 -0.43 -11.27 -39.85
C ARG A 869 0.09 -12.51 -40.56
N THR A 870 0.05 -13.64 -39.88
CA THR A 870 0.34 -14.92 -40.51
C THR A 870 -0.77 -15.26 -41.51
N VAL A 871 -0.41 -15.46 -42.77
CA VAL A 871 -1.35 -15.84 -43.84
C VAL A 871 -1.26 -17.31 -44.19
N ALA A 872 -0.09 -17.93 -43.99
CA ALA A 872 0.14 -19.34 -44.26
C ALA A 872 1.20 -19.92 -43.34
N THR A 873 1.09 -21.21 -43.05
CA THR A 873 2.05 -21.93 -42.19
C THR A 873 2.51 -23.20 -42.90
N GLY A 874 3.79 -23.52 -42.78
CA GLY A 874 4.38 -24.77 -43.23
C GLY A 874 3.96 -25.94 -42.35
N ASN A 875 3.57 -27.05 -42.97
CA ASN A 875 3.12 -28.24 -42.26
C ASN A 875 4.27 -29.22 -41.96
N GLU A 876 5.43 -29.02 -42.59
CA GLU A 876 6.62 -29.85 -42.43
C GLU A 876 7.57 -29.20 -41.43
N SER A 877 8.06 -30.00 -40.47
CA SER A 877 9.09 -29.59 -39.52
C SER A 877 10.49 -29.95 -40.02
N HIS A 878 11.48 -29.15 -39.64
CA HIS A 878 12.85 -29.27 -40.11
C HIS A 878 13.84 -29.23 -38.95
N VAL A 879 14.80 -30.14 -38.93
CA VAL A 879 15.79 -30.25 -37.84
C VAL A 879 16.78 -29.08 -37.71
N SER A 880 16.76 -28.12 -38.65
CA SER A 880 17.61 -26.94 -38.59
C SER A 880 17.05 -25.78 -39.40
N ASN A 881 17.43 -24.56 -39.01
CA ASN A 881 17.14 -23.34 -39.76
C ASN A 881 17.61 -23.43 -41.23
N GLU A 882 18.80 -23.96 -41.50
CA GLU A 882 19.31 -24.09 -42.87
C GLU A 882 18.44 -25.01 -43.74
N ALA A 883 17.90 -26.08 -43.13
CA ALA A 883 16.96 -26.99 -43.82
C ALA A 883 15.60 -26.31 -44.07
N ALA A 884 15.07 -25.57 -43.09
CA ALA A 884 13.83 -24.82 -43.27
C ALA A 884 13.96 -23.70 -44.30
N ARG A 885 15.10 -23.00 -44.33
CA ARG A 885 15.41 -21.98 -45.34
C ARG A 885 15.51 -22.58 -46.75
N ALA A 886 16.09 -23.78 -46.88
CA ALA A 886 16.09 -24.50 -48.14
C ALA A 886 14.67 -24.91 -48.57
N ALA A 887 13.83 -25.37 -47.63
CA ALA A 887 12.44 -25.73 -47.90
C ALA A 887 11.60 -24.54 -48.39
N ILE A 888 11.88 -23.32 -47.93
CA ILE A 888 11.21 -22.10 -48.44
C ILE A 888 11.46 -21.92 -49.95
N GLU A 889 12.66 -22.21 -50.47
CA GLU A 889 12.91 -22.10 -51.91
C GLU A 889 12.09 -23.13 -52.71
N ASP A 890 11.89 -24.32 -52.17
CA ASP A 890 11.01 -25.33 -52.76
C ASP A 890 9.54 -24.89 -52.71
N VAL A 891 9.10 -24.34 -51.57
CA VAL A 891 7.75 -23.77 -51.39
C VAL A 891 7.49 -22.64 -52.38
N ARG A 892 8.45 -21.72 -52.60
CA ARG A 892 8.32 -20.64 -53.60
C ARG A 892 8.07 -21.19 -55.00
N SER A 893 8.83 -22.20 -55.41
CA SER A 893 8.66 -22.89 -56.70
C SER A 893 7.28 -23.55 -56.82
N LEU A 894 6.80 -24.17 -55.73
CA LEU A 894 5.48 -24.79 -55.68
C LEU A 894 4.37 -23.75 -55.80
N ILE A 895 4.47 -22.60 -55.11
CA ILE A 895 3.49 -21.51 -55.17
C ILE A 895 3.36 -20.95 -56.60
N GLU A 896 4.49 -20.77 -57.30
CA GLU A 896 4.49 -20.25 -58.68
C GLU A 896 3.78 -21.19 -59.66
N THR A 897 3.95 -22.50 -59.48
CA THR A 897 3.46 -23.53 -60.39
C THR A 897 2.09 -24.08 -60.03
N ALA A 898 1.64 -23.89 -58.79
CA ALA A 898 0.44 -24.52 -58.26
C ALA A 898 -0.84 -24.07 -58.97
N SER A 899 -1.70 -25.02 -59.32
CA SER A 899 -3.07 -24.75 -59.80
C SER A 899 -4.03 -24.49 -58.62
N ILE A 900 -5.17 -23.84 -58.85
CA ILE A 900 -6.21 -23.66 -57.82
C ILE A 900 -7.32 -24.68 -58.09
N LEU A 901 -7.62 -25.54 -57.12
CA LEU A 901 -8.61 -26.61 -57.19
C LEU A 901 -9.61 -26.46 -56.04
N GLU A 902 -10.88 -26.72 -56.31
CA GLU A 902 -11.97 -26.62 -55.35
C GLU A 902 -12.51 -28.03 -55.08
N ILE A 903 -12.65 -28.38 -53.79
CA ILE A 903 -13.26 -29.62 -53.34
C ILE A 903 -14.66 -29.26 -52.83
N ASP A 904 -15.67 -29.49 -53.68
CA ASP A 904 -17.08 -29.20 -53.38
C ASP A 904 -17.88 -30.47 -53.03
N SER A 905 -17.20 -31.62 -53.07
CA SER A 905 -17.77 -32.94 -52.86
C SER A 905 -16.67 -33.96 -52.61
N VAL A 906 -17.03 -35.06 -51.94
CA VAL A 906 -16.15 -36.22 -51.74
C VAL A 906 -15.49 -36.60 -53.06
N SER A 907 -14.17 -36.80 -53.07
CA SER A 907 -13.40 -36.97 -54.30
C SER A 907 -12.28 -37.97 -54.12
N PHE A 908 -12.06 -38.80 -55.14
CA PHE A 908 -10.86 -39.59 -55.25
C PHE A 908 -9.74 -38.74 -55.85
N GLU A 909 -8.67 -38.55 -55.09
CA GLU A 909 -7.42 -37.92 -55.53
C GLU A 909 -6.46 -38.99 -56.04
N LEU A 910 -5.95 -38.80 -57.25
CA LEU A 910 -4.93 -39.65 -57.85
C LEU A 910 -3.61 -38.87 -57.94
N HIS A 911 -2.56 -39.41 -57.32
CA HIS A 911 -1.24 -38.78 -57.20
C HIS A 911 -0.11 -39.81 -57.34
N SER A 912 1.13 -39.34 -57.52
CA SER A 912 2.32 -40.22 -57.50
C SER A 912 2.64 -40.66 -56.07
N ALA A 913 3.23 -41.85 -55.93
CA ALA A 913 3.71 -42.32 -54.62
C ALA A 913 4.98 -41.56 -54.19
N GLU A 914 5.10 -41.26 -52.89
CA GLU A 914 6.21 -40.47 -52.31
C GLU A 914 7.58 -41.19 -52.43
N ASP A 915 7.61 -42.52 -52.31
CA ASP A 915 8.86 -43.31 -52.20
C ASP A 915 9.13 -44.28 -53.37
N GLU A 916 8.21 -44.42 -54.34
CA GLU A 916 8.28 -45.41 -55.43
C GLU A 916 7.77 -44.84 -56.77
N ASP A 917 8.33 -45.32 -57.89
CA ASP A 917 7.79 -45.03 -59.24
C ASP A 917 6.41 -45.70 -59.39
N GLY A 918 5.33 -44.94 -59.15
CA GLY A 918 3.96 -45.46 -59.25
C GLY A 918 2.88 -44.45 -58.86
N TRP A 919 1.64 -44.93 -58.81
CA TRP A 919 0.42 -44.15 -58.56
C TRP A 919 -0.32 -44.73 -57.36
N VAL A 920 -0.79 -43.86 -56.48
CA VAL A 920 -1.66 -44.17 -55.35
C VAL A 920 -2.91 -43.32 -55.44
N TRP A 921 -3.97 -43.76 -54.78
CA TRP A 921 -5.22 -42.99 -54.72
C TRP A 921 -5.68 -42.83 -53.28
N ARG A 922 -6.29 -41.69 -52.99
CA ARG A 922 -6.86 -41.33 -51.70
C ARG A 922 -8.29 -40.84 -51.87
N LEU A 923 -9.19 -41.22 -50.98
CA LEU A 923 -10.56 -40.72 -50.92
C LEU A 923 -10.60 -39.58 -49.91
N VAL A 924 -10.89 -38.37 -50.37
CA VAL A 924 -11.00 -37.17 -49.55
C VAL A 924 -12.47 -36.76 -49.46
N ASP A 925 -12.94 -36.37 -48.28
CA ASP A 925 -14.30 -35.87 -48.10
C ASP A 925 -14.47 -34.42 -48.57
N GLU A 926 -15.69 -33.88 -48.47
CA GLU A 926 -16.00 -32.50 -48.87
C GLU A 926 -15.34 -31.43 -47.99
N TYR A 927 -14.79 -31.84 -46.84
CA TYR A 927 -14.10 -30.98 -45.87
C TYR A 927 -12.58 -31.11 -45.95
N GLY A 928 -12.05 -31.75 -47.01
CA GLY A 928 -10.61 -31.93 -47.21
C GLY A 928 -9.97 -33.03 -46.35
N SER A 929 -10.75 -33.80 -45.59
CA SER A 929 -10.23 -34.89 -44.75
C SER A 929 -10.10 -36.19 -45.54
N SER A 930 -8.96 -36.86 -45.40
CA SER A 930 -8.74 -38.19 -45.98
C SER A 930 -9.56 -39.25 -45.23
N MET A 931 -10.24 -40.10 -45.99
CA MET A 931 -11.13 -41.14 -45.46
C MET A 931 -10.56 -42.54 -45.66
N ALA A 932 -9.87 -42.75 -46.77
CA ALA A 932 -9.30 -44.03 -47.16
C ALA A 932 -8.19 -43.84 -48.19
N GLU A 933 -7.17 -44.68 -48.14
CA GLU A 933 -6.07 -44.67 -49.10
C GLU A 933 -5.84 -46.07 -49.68
N SER A 934 -5.30 -46.14 -50.89
CA SER A 934 -4.89 -47.39 -51.52
C SER A 934 -3.85 -48.14 -50.69
N THR A 935 -4.08 -49.42 -50.43
CA THR A 935 -3.13 -50.27 -49.66
C THR A 935 -1.91 -50.73 -50.46
N GLN A 936 -1.81 -50.34 -51.73
CA GLN A 936 -0.70 -50.70 -52.63
C GLN A 936 -0.44 -49.58 -53.65
N THR A 937 0.82 -49.46 -54.07
CA THR A 937 1.24 -48.60 -55.18
C THR A 937 0.99 -49.30 -56.51
N TYR A 938 0.39 -48.60 -57.49
CA TYR A 938 0.12 -49.12 -58.83
C TYR A 938 1.18 -48.63 -59.83
N GLU A 939 1.71 -49.51 -60.68
CA GLU A 939 2.74 -49.15 -61.65
C GLU A 939 2.24 -48.12 -62.69
N THR A 940 0.95 -48.16 -63.04
CA THR A 940 0.36 -47.25 -64.01
C THR A 940 -0.87 -46.51 -63.50
N ARG A 941 -1.02 -45.26 -63.97
CA ARG A 941 -2.21 -44.42 -63.75
C ARG A 941 -3.53 -45.12 -64.10
N THR A 942 -3.51 -46.00 -65.11
CA THR A 942 -4.71 -46.72 -65.54
C THR A 942 -5.12 -47.76 -64.51
N GLU A 943 -4.15 -48.49 -63.94
CA GLU A 943 -4.40 -49.51 -62.92
C GLU A 943 -4.91 -48.90 -61.60
N ALA A 944 -4.30 -47.80 -61.14
CA ALA A 944 -4.79 -47.07 -59.96
C ALA A 944 -6.25 -46.62 -60.16
N ARG A 945 -6.58 -46.11 -61.35
CA ARG A 945 -7.94 -45.69 -61.68
C ARG A 945 -8.92 -46.86 -61.80
N GLU A 946 -8.49 -48.01 -62.28
CA GLU A 946 -9.30 -49.23 -62.31
C GLU A 946 -9.60 -49.72 -60.89
N ALA A 947 -8.60 -49.78 -60.02
CA ALA A 947 -8.78 -50.16 -58.62
C ALA A 947 -9.72 -49.20 -57.85
N MET A 948 -9.59 -47.90 -58.07
CA MET A 948 -10.50 -46.89 -57.53
C MET A 948 -11.95 -47.08 -58.04
N ASN A 949 -12.15 -47.40 -59.33
CA ASN A 949 -13.48 -47.69 -59.87
C ASN A 949 -14.07 -48.97 -59.27
N ASP A 950 -13.23 -49.98 -59.00
CA ASP A 950 -13.65 -51.20 -58.31
C ASP A 950 -14.10 -50.92 -56.88
N VAL A 951 -13.35 -50.08 -56.15
CA VAL A 951 -13.72 -49.62 -54.80
C VAL A 951 -15.05 -48.85 -54.86
N LYS A 952 -15.21 -47.90 -55.79
CA LYS A 952 -16.45 -47.13 -55.96
C LYS A 952 -17.66 -48.01 -56.32
N ALA A 953 -17.46 -49.09 -57.09
CA ALA A 953 -18.53 -49.98 -57.52
C ALA A 953 -18.98 -50.96 -56.43
N HIS A 954 -18.07 -51.45 -55.58
CA HIS A 954 -18.34 -52.58 -54.68
C HIS A 954 -18.38 -52.22 -53.20
N ALA A 955 -17.70 -51.14 -52.76
CA ALA A 955 -17.70 -50.72 -51.36
C ALA A 955 -19.10 -50.37 -50.79
N PRO A 956 -20.03 -49.73 -51.53
CA PRO A 956 -21.35 -49.37 -50.99
C PRO A 956 -22.22 -50.57 -50.58
N GLU A 957 -22.03 -51.74 -51.22
CA GLU A 957 -22.86 -52.93 -51.00
C GLU A 957 -22.22 -53.96 -50.04
N GLY A 958 -21.01 -53.69 -49.54
CA GLY A 958 -20.27 -54.65 -48.70
C GLY A 958 -20.90 -54.89 -47.31
N TRP A 959 -20.81 -56.12 -46.79
CA TRP A 959 -21.30 -56.45 -45.43
C TRP A 959 -20.17 -56.34 -44.39
N ILE A 960 -20.51 -55.99 -43.14
CA ILE A 960 -19.54 -55.73 -42.06
C ILE A 960 -19.31 -57.01 -41.25
N THR A 961 -18.06 -57.48 -41.20
CA THR A 961 -17.65 -58.62 -40.38
C THR A 961 -16.60 -58.17 -39.36
N PHE A 962 -16.81 -58.53 -38.09
CA PHE A 962 -15.85 -58.29 -37.01
C PHE A 962 -15.05 -59.57 -36.78
N THR A 963 -13.72 -59.47 -36.77
CA THR A 963 -12.80 -60.58 -36.54
C THR A 963 -11.86 -60.22 -35.41
N ASP A 964 -11.64 -61.15 -34.48
CA ASP A 964 -10.66 -61.02 -33.39
C ASP A 964 -9.23 -61.22 -33.88
#